data_AF-A0A450S8A5-F1
#
_entry.id   AF-A0A450S8A5-F1
#
_cell.length_a   1.000
_cell.length_b   1.000
_cell.length_c   1.000
_cell.angle_alpha   90.00
_cell.angle_beta   90.00
_cell.angle_gamma   90.00
#
_symmetry.space_group_name_H-M   'P 1'
#
loop_
_entity.id
_entity.type
_entity.pdbx_description
1 polymer ?
#
loop_
_entity_poly.entity_id
_entity_poly.type
_entity_poly.pdbx_seq_one_letter_code
_entity_poly.pdbx_strand_id
1 'polypeptide(L)'
;MSGFLSFRDVNMKPIKQLIRPFVKRTIRQLIKISLRGLFTVFYRVRIKGIENHAAAGKRVLVVANHVSFLDGILLWLYLPGDPGFAINSQIARLWWVRPASWFVPLLSVEPDKPLAVRALIARVKQGKNTIIFPEGRITMTGGLMKTYEGTGVMADRVGATLLPVHIEGAQYTHFSRMQCQLKLRWLPPITITILPARRLDVPKTVTGPERHRQLGERLLDLMVDMKFLASHNERTLYEALLDARHIHGSNHIVAEDVQRAPMSYRQLIPRTHILGRLMARELKQETHVGLLLPTSSAAAVAFFALHLHGKVPVMLNFSTGVRGMLSAMKTAEVGAIYTSRRFIKEAKLTDDVARLAEQARIHYLEDLVRDLKPTDKLRGIITAAFPRLAYRRLSGKPGPHDPAVILFTSGSEGAPKGVVLSHANLLANITQLKSRGDLRPTDVVLNALPVFHSFGFTLGTLLPMLSGMKVFFYPSPLHYRIIPEVAYQANATILFGTNTFLAGYARHAHPYDFYSLRYIFSGGEKLQSDTRRIWMDKFGARVFEGYGVTETAPVLSFNTPLENRQDSVGRFLPGVQYHIEPMEGVEDGGRLWVRGPNVMLGYLLSDTPGKLRPLEGSLGSGWHDTGDIVHVDEDGYLWIKGRAKRFAKVGSEMVSLTAIEEFVYRFWPNFSHAVVATEHPQKGEQLTLVTECPDLDRQGLLQRAKEEGMSEIGIPRKIIPVEGIPLLGTGKINYAEVEKLARDA
;
A
#
# COMPACT_ATOMS: atom_id res chain seq x y z
N MET A 1 -15.40 61.55 71.81
CA MET A 1 -16.40 61.29 70.74
C MET A 1 -15.83 61.71 69.40
N SER A 2 -16.20 60.99 68.34
CA SER A 2 -15.74 61.06 66.94
C SER A 2 -14.40 60.38 66.62
N GLY A 3 -14.50 59.06 66.39
CA GLY A 3 -13.51 58.32 65.64
C GLY A 3 -13.76 58.50 64.14
N PHE A 4 -12.68 58.73 63.40
CA PHE A 4 -12.62 58.57 61.95
C PHE A 4 -11.41 57.69 61.65
N LEU A 5 -11.65 56.38 61.55
CA LEU A 5 -10.69 55.43 61.00
C LEU A 5 -10.70 55.59 59.47
N SER A 6 -9.64 56.20 58.95
CA SER A 6 -9.34 56.28 57.52
C SER A 6 -9.08 54.88 56.96
N PHE A 7 -10.04 54.35 56.19
CA PHE A 7 -9.92 53.13 55.39
C PHE A 7 -9.05 53.36 54.14
N ARG A 8 -7.75 53.67 54.32
CA ARG A 8 -6.86 53.89 53.15
C ARG A 8 -5.59 53.07 53.05
N ASP A 9 -5.33 52.14 53.97
CA ASP A 9 -4.14 51.26 53.88
C ASP A 9 -4.44 49.77 54.08
N VAL A 10 -5.44 49.24 53.37
CA VAL A 10 -5.51 47.79 53.15
C VAL A 10 -4.59 47.47 51.97
N ASN A 11 -3.40 46.93 52.29
CA ASN A 11 -2.44 46.45 51.32
C ASN A 11 -3.05 45.29 50.49
N MET A 12 -3.67 45.63 49.35
CA MET A 12 -4.34 44.68 48.44
C MET A 12 -3.37 43.84 47.59
N LYS A 13 -2.04 43.92 47.79
CA LYS A 13 -1.07 43.10 47.05
C LYS A 13 -1.28 41.57 47.22
N PRO A 14 -1.62 41.02 48.41
CA PRO A 14 -1.87 39.60 48.58
C PRO A 14 -3.16 39.15 47.86
N ILE A 15 -4.20 40.00 47.90
CA ILE A 15 -5.48 39.75 47.25
C ILE A 15 -5.34 39.80 45.71
N LYS A 16 -4.57 40.77 45.17
CA LYS A 16 -4.25 40.82 43.73
C LYS A 16 -3.37 39.64 43.27
N GLN A 17 -2.53 39.08 44.13
CA GLN A 17 -1.75 37.86 43.84
C GLN A 17 -2.61 36.58 43.84
N LEU A 18 -3.68 36.51 44.65
CA LEU A 18 -4.64 35.40 44.64
C LEU A 18 -5.67 35.48 43.50
N ILE A 19 -6.12 36.70 43.15
CA ILE A 19 -7.17 36.94 42.13
C ILE A 19 -6.62 36.80 40.70
N ARG A 20 -5.38 37.22 40.44
CA ARG A 20 -4.76 37.14 39.09
C ARG A 20 -4.77 35.74 38.47
N PRO A 21 -4.37 34.65 39.17
CA PRO A 21 -4.45 33.30 38.63
C PRO A 21 -5.89 32.86 38.33
N PHE A 22 -6.84 33.24 39.19
CA PHE A 22 -8.26 32.92 39.02
C PHE A 22 -8.86 33.63 37.81
N VAL A 23 -8.68 34.94 37.70
CA VAL A 23 -9.14 35.75 36.56
C VAL A 23 -8.50 35.27 35.25
N LYS A 24 -7.20 34.97 35.26
CA LYS A 24 -6.49 34.43 34.09
C LYS A 24 -7.03 33.05 33.68
N ARG A 25 -7.39 32.19 34.64
CA ARG A 25 -8.02 30.90 34.37
C ARG A 25 -9.43 31.05 33.79
N THR A 26 -10.24 31.97 34.32
CA THR A 26 -11.61 32.23 33.83
C THR A 26 -11.61 32.83 32.43
N ILE A 27 -10.78 33.85 32.17
CA ILE A 27 -10.63 34.45 30.83
C ILE A 27 -10.15 33.39 29.83
N ARG A 28 -9.17 32.56 30.21
CA ARG A 28 -8.68 31.46 29.37
C ARG A 28 -9.79 30.46 29.03
N GLN A 29 -10.66 30.13 29.98
CA GLN A 29 -11.80 29.22 29.73
C GLN A 29 -12.83 29.86 28.80
N LEU A 30 -13.17 31.14 28.98
CA LEU A 30 -14.09 31.86 28.09
C LEU A 30 -13.56 31.94 26.66
N ILE A 31 -12.27 32.23 26.48
CA ILE A 31 -11.61 32.23 25.17
C ILE A 31 -11.64 30.83 24.56
N LYS A 32 -11.33 29.79 25.35
CA LYS A 32 -11.38 28.39 24.89
C LYS A 32 -12.78 28.00 24.42
N ILE A 33 -13.83 28.34 25.17
CA ILE A 33 -15.23 28.06 24.80
C ILE A 33 -15.62 28.80 23.53
N SER A 34 -15.29 30.09 23.44
CA SER A 34 -15.63 30.94 22.28
C SER A 34 -14.94 30.45 21.01
N LEU A 35 -13.63 30.19 21.07
CA LEU A 35 -12.87 29.65 19.94
C LEU A 35 -13.31 28.24 19.57
N ARG A 36 -13.66 27.40 20.55
CA ARG A 36 -14.21 26.07 20.26
C ARG A 36 -15.54 26.17 19.54
N GLY A 37 -16.43 27.09 19.93
CA GLY A 37 -17.68 27.37 19.22
C GLY A 37 -17.41 27.79 17.77
N LEU A 38 -16.51 28.76 17.58
CA LEU A 38 -16.08 29.24 16.27
C LEU A 38 -15.56 28.11 15.37
N PHE A 39 -14.58 27.33 15.85
CA PHE A 39 -13.99 26.25 15.07
C PHE A 39 -15.01 25.14 14.77
N THR A 40 -15.91 24.83 15.71
CA THR A 40 -16.95 23.81 15.50
C THR A 40 -17.91 24.21 14.39
N VAL A 41 -18.29 25.49 14.31
CA VAL A 41 -19.18 26.01 13.26
C VAL A 41 -18.45 26.09 11.92
N PHE A 42 -17.29 26.76 11.88
CA PHE A 42 -16.61 27.08 10.63
C PHE A 42 -15.87 25.88 10.02
N TYR A 43 -15.14 25.11 10.84
CA TYR A 43 -14.39 23.92 10.41
C TYR A 43 -15.15 22.61 10.62
N ARG A 44 -16.42 22.65 11.08
CA ARG A 44 -17.27 21.45 11.29
C ARG A 44 -16.51 20.32 11.99
N VAL A 45 -15.80 20.68 13.07
CA VAL A 45 -14.85 19.78 13.73
C VAL A 45 -15.57 18.56 14.28
N ARG A 46 -15.10 17.36 13.89
CA ARG A 46 -15.59 16.07 14.37
C ARG A 46 -14.54 15.42 15.24
N ILE A 47 -14.96 14.86 16.37
CA ILE A 47 -14.09 14.09 17.27
C ILE A 47 -14.54 12.65 17.24
N LYS A 48 -13.61 11.72 17.04
CA LYS A 48 -13.83 10.28 17.14
C LYS A 48 -12.94 9.71 18.24
N GLY A 49 -13.45 8.76 19.03
CA GLY A 49 -12.64 8.04 20.02
C GLY A 49 -12.33 8.83 21.30
N ILE A 50 -13.17 9.79 21.71
CA ILE A 50 -12.92 10.61 22.90
C ILE A 50 -12.87 9.78 24.19
N GLU A 51 -13.58 8.65 24.21
CA GLU A 51 -13.55 7.62 25.23
C GLU A 51 -12.13 7.06 25.49
N ASN A 52 -11.29 6.99 24.45
CA ASN A 52 -9.90 6.52 24.56
C ASN A 52 -9.04 7.47 25.40
N HIS A 53 -9.38 8.77 25.43
CA HIS A 53 -8.69 9.73 26.29
C HIS A 53 -8.94 9.44 27.77
N ALA A 54 -10.17 9.11 28.13
CA ALA A 54 -10.53 8.73 29.50
C ALA A 54 -9.90 7.38 29.88
N ALA A 55 -9.90 6.42 28.95
CA ALA A 55 -9.31 5.09 29.15
C ALA A 55 -7.78 5.11 29.31
N ALA A 56 -7.08 6.13 28.79
CA ALA A 56 -5.62 6.24 28.85
C ALA A 56 -5.05 6.39 30.28
N GLY A 57 -5.89 6.76 31.26
CA GLY A 57 -5.53 6.83 32.67
C GLY A 57 -4.64 8.02 33.03
N LYS A 58 -3.70 7.82 33.97
CA LYS A 58 -2.75 8.85 34.43
C LYS A 58 -1.41 8.70 33.69
N ARG A 59 -0.64 9.80 33.58
CA ARG A 59 0.68 9.87 32.90
C ARG A 59 0.58 9.64 31.38
N VAL A 60 -0.28 10.41 30.73
CA VAL A 60 -0.52 10.31 29.29
C VAL A 60 0.35 11.28 28.51
N LEU A 61 1.05 10.77 27.49
CA LEU A 61 1.74 11.56 26.48
C LEU A 61 0.95 11.44 25.17
N VAL A 62 0.35 12.53 24.72
CA VAL A 62 -0.41 12.59 23.48
C VAL A 62 0.57 12.71 22.32
N VAL A 63 0.52 11.77 21.40
CA VAL A 63 1.35 11.72 20.19
C VAL A 63 0.46 12.06 19.00
N ALA A 64 0.77 13.12 18.27
CA ALA A 64 -0.04 13.56 17.15
C ALA A 64 0.76 13.76 15.85
N ASN A 65 0.09 13.59 14.71
CA ASN A 65 0.62 14.05 13.42
C ASN A 65 0.60 15.59 13.36
N HIS A 66 1.43 16.16 12.48
CA HIS A 66 1.52 17.62 12.34
C HIS A 66 1.38 18.06 10.87
N VAL A 67 0.17 18.46 10.50
CA VAL A 67 -0.26 18.79 9.13
C VAL A 67 -0.50 20.28 8.88
N SER A 68 -0.66 21.08 9.93
CA SER A 68 -0.97 22.51 9.85
C SER A 68 -0.56 23.27 11.10
N PHE A 69 -0.39 24.60 10.99
CA PHE A 69 -0.22 25.47 12.16
C PHE A 69 -1.46 25.49 13.08
N LEU A 70 -2.62 25.02 12.60
CA LEU A 70 -3.84 24.91 13.41
C LEU A 70 -3.80 23.75 14.42
N ASP A 71 -2.93 22.76 14.23
CA ASP A 71 -2.97 21.51 15.00
C ASP A 71 -2.81 21.72 16.51
N GLY A 72 -1.88 22.59 16.90
CA GLY A 72 -1.69 22.94 18.31
C GLY A 72 -2.93 23.60 18.93
N ILE A 73 -3.60 24.47 18.16
CA ILE A 73 -4.84 25.14 18.60
C ILE A 73 -5.97 24.11 18.70
N LEU A 74 -6.14 23.25 17.69
CA LEU A 74 -7.15 22.21 17.66
C LEU A 74 -7.03 21.27 18.86
N LEU A 75 -5.82 20.79 19.15
CA LEU A 75 -5.59 19.91 20.29
C LEU A 75 -5.84 20.64 21.62
N TRP A 76 -5.47 21.91 21.76
CA TRP A 76 -5.77 22.70 22.95
C TRP A 76 -7.29 22.91 23.16
N LEU A 77 -8.04 23.14 22.09
CA LEU A 77 -9.48 23.38 22.13
C LEU A 77 -10.27 22.11 22.47
N TYR A 78 -9.91 20.99 21.85
CA TYR A 78 -10.75 19.78 21.85
C TYR A 78 -10.27 18.66 22.77
N LEU A 79 -8.99 18.62 23.17
CA LEU A 79 -8.55 17.63 24.16
C LEU A 79 -8.90 18.07 25.60
N PRO A 80 -9.33 17.12 26.46
CA PRO A 80 -9.58 17.39 27.87
C PRO A 80 -8.31 17.74 28.67
N GLY A 81 -8.48 18.56 29.70
CA GLY A 81 -7.42 18.95 30.64
C GLY A 81 -6.65 20.22 30.27
N ASP A 82 -5.47 20.36 30.90
CA ASP A 82 -4.51 21.45 30.66
C ASP A 82 -3.31 20.90 29.87
N PRO A 83 -3.40 20.81 28.52
CA PRO A 83 -2.31 20.25 27.74
C PRO A 83 -1.10 21.19 27.75
N GLY A 84 0.07 20.62 28.03
CA GLY A 84 1.36 21.23 27.68
C GLY A 84 1.81 20.78 26.29
N PHE A 85 2.63 21.57 25.60
CA PHE A 85 3.16 21.23 24.29
C PHE A 85 4.68 21.11 24.35
N ALA A 86 5.20 19.93 24.00
CA ALA A 86 6.60 19.70 23.74
C ALA A 86 6.92 20.17 22.31
N ILE A 87 7.57 21.32 22.18
CA ILE A 87 7.92 21.92 20.89
C ILE A 87 9.43 22.12 20.76
N ASN A 88 9.91 22.19 19.53
CA ASN A 88 11.29 22.56 19.24
C ASN A 88 11.58 24.00 19.72
N SER A 89 12.78 24.25 20.26
CA SER A 89 13.20 25.54 20.80
C SER A 89 13.19 26.68 19.77
N GLN A 90 13.51 26.39 18.52
CA GLN A 90 13.47 27.37 17.42
C GLN A 90 12.04 27.83 17.16
N ILE A 91 11.07 26.91 17.18
CA ILE A 91 9.64 27.23 17.02
C ILE A 91 9.15 28.03 18.22
N ALA A 92 9.56 27.68 19.44
CA ALA A 92 9.20 28.40 20.66
C ALA A 92 9.67 29.87 20.66
N ARG A 93 10.74 30.19 19.91
CA ARG A 93 11.29 31.55 19.80
C ARG A 93 10.56 32.43 18.79
N LEU A 94 9.76 31.86 17.88
CA LEU A 94 9.03 32.63 16.85
C LEU A 94 8.05 33.61 17.48
N TRP A 95 8.08 34.85 17.00
CA TRP A 95 7.32 35.97 17.59
C TRP A 95 5.81 35.70 17.66
N TRP A 96 5.26 35.00 16.66
CA TRP A 96 3.83 34.67 16.58
C TRP A 96 3.44 33.44 17.42
N VAL A 97 4.40 32.60 17.85
CA VAL A 97 4.17 31.46 18.76
C VAL A 97 4.22 31.90 20.23
N ARG A 98 5.00 32.93 20.55
CA ARG A 98 5.17 33.45 21.92
C ARG A 98 3.86 33.75 22.65
N PRO A 99 2.83 34.36 22.04
CA PRO A 99 1.54 34.58 22.71
C PRO A 99 0.87 33.29 23.18
N ALA A 100 1.12 32.14 22.53
CA ALA A 100 0.55 30.86 22.96
C ALA A 100 1.01 30.45 24.36
N SER A 101 2.19 30.88 24.81
CA SER A 101 2.70 30.63 26.17
C SER A 101 1.81 31.22 27.27
N TRP A 102 0.97 32.21 26.96
CA TRP A 102 -0.02 32.75 27.89
C TRP A 102 -1.18 31.80 28.15
N PHE A 103 -1.47 30.92 27.18
CA PHE A 103 -2.60 29.99 27.20
C PHE A 103 -2.18 28.55 27.46
N VAL A 104 -1.00 28.13 27.01
CA VAL A 104 -0.52 26.75 27.15
C VAL A 104 0.95 26.71 27.58
N PRO A 105 1.33 25.78 28.47
CA PRO A 105 2.72 25.55 28.80
C PRO A 105 3.49 25.04 27.57
N LEU A 106 4.44 25.83 27.08
CA LEU A 106 5.36 25.43 26.00
C LEU A 106 6.64 24.87 26.62
N LEU A 107 6.85 23.58 26.45
CA LEU A 107 8.05 22.86 26.89
C LEU A 107 9.00 22.77 25.69
N SER A 108 10.10 23.51 25.74
CA SER A 108 11.13 23.44 24.72
C SER A 108 11.91 22.14 24.90
N VAL A 109 11.67 21.12 24.06
CA VAL A 109 12.37 19.84 24.16
C VAL A 109 13.48 19.80 23.13
N GLU A 110 14.72 19.73 23.63
CA GLU A 110 15.88 19.35 22.82
C GLU A 110 16.46 18.06 23.43
N PRO A 111 16.75 17.02 22.63
CA PRO A 111 17.26 15.74 23.15
C PRO A 111 18.57 15.86 23.94
N ASP A 112 19.37 16.86 23.60
CA ASP A 112 20.68 17.20 24.17
C ASP A 112 20.59 18.06 25.45
N LYS A 113 19.41 18.57 25.82
CA LYS A 113 19.22 19.41 27.02
C LYS A 113 18.51 18.66 28.16
N PRO A 114 19.24 18.21 29.21
CA PRO A 114 18.68 17.40 30.30
C PRO A 114 17.55 18.09 31.08
N LEU A 115 17.60 19.42 31.22
CA LEU A 115 16.63 20.20 31.99
C LEU A 115 15.22 20.19 31.36
N ALA A 116 15.14 20.25 30.03
CA ALA A 116 13.88 20.21 29.30
C ALA A 116 13.16 18.86 29.46
N VAL A 117 13.93 17.78 29.37
CA VAL A 117 13.45 16.41 29.57
C VAL A 117 12.95 16.24 31.02
N ARG A 118 13.66 16.77 32.02
CA ARG A 118 13.20 16.74 33.44
C ARG A 118 11.90 17.50 33.65
N ALA A 119 11.72 18.66 33.03
CA ALA A 119 10.48 19.43 33.13
C ALA A 119 9.28 18.68 32.51
N LEU A 120 9.49 18.04 31.36
CA LEU A 120 8.50 17.17 30.72
C LEU A 120 8.15 15.98 31.63
N ILE A 121 9.16 15.27 32.15
CA ILE A 121 8.99 14.16 33.09
C ILE A 121 8.15 14.58 34.30
N ALA A 122 8.49 15.73 34.91
CA ALA A 122 7.78 16.24 36.08
C ALA A 122 6.30 16.54 35.77
N ARG A 123 6.00 17.13 34.61
CA ARG A 123 4.62 17.44 34.20
C ARG A 123 3.78 16.17 34.00
N VAL A 124 4.34 15.19 33.28
CA VAL A 124 3.64 13.92 33.03
C VAL A 124 3.47 13.13 34.34
N LYS A 125 4.46 13.13 35.25
CA LYS A 125 4.33 12.54 36.59
C LYS A 125 3.25 13.21 37.45
N GLN A 126 3.04 14.52 37.29
CA GLN A 126 1.94 15.26 37.93
C GLN A 126 0.55 14.96 37.31
N GLY A 127 0.46 14.03 36.36
CA GLY A 127 -0.80 13.68 35.69
C GLY A 127 -1.31 14.75 34.73
N LYS A 128 -0.47 15.71 34.34
CA LYS A 128 -0.83 16.73 33.36
C LYS A 128 -0.51 16.23 31.95
N ASN A 129 -1.53 16.20 31.10
CA ASN A 129 -1.39 15.81 29.70
C ASN A 129 -0.33 16.66 29.01
N THR A 130 0.53 16.00 28.24
CA THR A 130 1.51 16.67 27.39
C THR A 130 1.38 16.15 25.97
N ILE A 131 1.44 17.05 25.01
CA ILE A 131 1.35 16.77 23.59
C ILE A 131 2.74 16.88 22.98
N ILE A 132 3.08 15.92 22.13
CA ILE A 132 4.29 15.93 21.32
C ILE A 132 3.95 15.61 19.87
N PHE A 133 4.66 16.26 18.96
CA PHE A 133 4.63 15.97 17.53
C PHE A 133 5.95 15.26 17.19
N PRO A 134 5.98 13.91 17.07
CA PRO A 134 7.23 13.16 16.90
C PRO A 134 8.05 13.56 15.67
N GLU A 135 7.40 14.09 14.63
CA GLU A 135 8.07 14.57 13.42
C GLU A 135 8.87 15.85 13.63
N GLY A 136 8.64 16.58 14.73
CA GLY A 136 9.35 17.82 15.09
C GLY A 136 9.08 19.02 14.17
N ARG A 137 8.32 18.83 13.10
CA ARG A 137 7.95 19.86 12.11
C ARG A 137 6.58 19.57 11.52
N ILE A 138 5.99 20.57 10.86
CA ILE A 138 4.82 20.38 10.00
C ILE A 138 5.27 19.63 8.73
N THR A 139 4.52 18.59 8.36
CA THR A 139 4.76 17.82 7.14
C THR A 139 4.68 18.69 5.88
N MET A 140 5.53 18.38 4.92
CA MET A 140 5.52 19.01 3.59
C MET A 140 4.87 18.10 2.55
N THR A 141 4.67 16.82 2.87
CA THR A 141 4.29 15.79 1.90
C THR A 141 2.99 15.09 2.24
N GLY A 142 2.55 15.17 3.50
CA GLY A 142 1.45 14.37 4.04
C GLY A 142 1.81 12.89 4.25
N GLY A 143 2.98 12.47 3.76
CA GLY A 143 3.66 11.23 4.12
C GLY A 143 4.20 11.28 5.55
N LEU A 144 4.54 10.11 6.09
CA LEU A 144 5.22 10.02 7.37
C LEU A 144 6.66 10.54 7.19
N MET A 145 7.00 11.60 7.91
CA MET A 145 8.34 12.18 7.89
C MET A 145 9.23 11.51 8.94
N LYS A 146 10.52 11.89 8.99
CA LYS A 146 11.45 11.46 10.06
C LYS A 146 10.82 11.71 11.43
N THR A 147 10.73 10.66 12.25
CA THR A 147 10.37 10.74 13.66
C THR A 147 11.64 10.83 14.51
N TYR A 148 11.58 11.57 15.62
CA TYR A 148 12.72 11.70 16.54
C TYR A 148 12.62 10.68 17.67
N GLU A 149 13.61 9.78 17.75
CA GLU A 149 13.75 8.72 18.77
C GLU A 149 13.65 9.24 20.20
N GLY A 150 14.13 10.47 20.45
CA GLY A 150 14.07 11.12 21.75
C GLY A 150 12.66 11.14 22.34
N THR A 151 11.61 11.21 21.50
CA THR A 151 10.22 11.12 21.94
C THR A 151 9.90 9.76 22.57
N GLY A 152 10.34 8.66 21.95
CA GLY A 152 10.16 7.31 22.47
C GLY A 152 10.95 7.09 23.76
N VAL A 153 12.20 7.54 23.80
CA VAL A 153 13.06 7.48 25.00
C VAL A 153 12.45 8.24 26.17
N MET A 154 11.89 9.43 25.91
CA MET A 154 11.22 10.21 26.95
C MET A 154 9.96 9.52 27.47
N ALA A 155 9.16 8.93 26.59
CA ALA A 155 7.95 8.21 26.98
C ALA A 155 8.29 7.01 27.88
N ASP A 156 9.31 6.25 27.51
CA ASP A 156 9.81 5.09 28.27
C ASP A 156 10.34 5.50 29.66
N ARG A 157 11.20 6.52 29.74
CA ARG A 157 11.76 7.02 31.02
C ARG A 157 10.71 7.49 32.02
N VAL A 158 9.57 7.97 31.54
CA VAL A 158 8.46 8.41 32.41
C VAL A 158 7.51 7.26 32.76
N GLY A 159 7.57 6.15 32.03
CA GLY A 159 6.54 5.12 32.03
C GLY A 159 5.20 5.70 31.55
N ALA A 160 5.24 6.56 30.53
CA ALA A 160 4.05 7.22 30.00
C ALA A 160 3.27 6.29 29.06
N THR A 161 1.95 6.36 29.14
CA THR A 161 1.09 5.75 28.12
C THR A 161 0.96 6.74 26.97
N LEU A 162 1.23 6.28 25.74
CA LEU A 162 1.08 7.08 24.53
C LEU A 162 -0.37 7.08 24.06
N LEU A 163 -0.94 8.26 23.83
CA LEU A 163 -2.28 8.41 23.25
C LEU A 163 -2.14 8.94 21.81
N PRO A 164 -2.30 8.11 20.78
CA PRO A 164 -2.19 8.55 19.39
C PRO A 164 -3.40 9.39 18.98
N VAL A 165 -3.16 10.55 18.37
CA VAL A 165 -4.20 11.46 17.88
C VAL A 165 -3.91 11.87 16.44
N HIS A 166 -4.77 11.46 15.52
CA HIS A 166 -4.68 11.83 14.12
C HIS A 166 -5.60 13.01 13.79
N ILE A 167 -5.04 14.04 13.17
CA ILE A 167 -5.73 15.22 12.68
C ILE A 167 -5.83 15.12 11.14
N GLU A 168 -7.05 15.18 10.62
CA GLU A 168 -7.35 15.20 9.20
C GLU A 168 -8.20 16.43 8.84
N GLY A 169 -7.99 16.98 7.66
CA GLY A 169 -8.71 18.14 7.13
C GLY A 169 -7.91 19.44 7.24
N ALA A 170 -7.08 19.55 8.28
CA ALA A 170 -6.24 20.72 8.51
C ALA A 170 -5.15 20.88 7.42
N GLN A 171 -4.73 19.80 6.74
CA GLN A 171 -3.82 19.84 5.59
C GLN A 171 -4.39 20.61 4.38
N TYR A 172 -5.71 20.76 4.29
CA TYR A 172 -6.35 21.50 3.20
C TYR A 172 -6.49 22.99 3.50
N THR A 173 -6.04 23.46 4.67
CA THR A 173 -6.13 24.88 5.04
C THR A 173 -4.93 25.67 4.52
N HIS A 174 -5.07 26.99 4.35
CA HIS A 174 -3.95 27.87 4.01
C HIS A 174 -2.84 27.90 5.08
N PHE A 175 -3.13 27.39 6.28
CA PHE A 175 -2.18 27.20 7.37
C PHE A 175 -1.34 25.90 7.24
N SER A 176 -1.58 25.08 6.22
CA SER A 176 -0.72 23.95 5.89
C SER A 176 0.45 24.37 5.01
N ARG A 177 1.54 23.60 5.06
CA ARG A 177 2.69 23.73 4.16
C ARG A 177 2.56 22.92 2.87
N MET A 178 1.44 22.22 2.67
CA MET A 178 1.18 21.36 1.50
C MET A 178 0.57 22.12 0.30
N GLN A 179 0.80 23.43 0.21
CA GLN A 179 0.15 24.33 -0.75
C GLN A 179 0.41 23.95 -2.23
N CYS A 180 1.56 23.35 -2.52
CA CYS A 180 1.93 22.91 -3.88
C CYS A 180 1.48 21.48 -4.22
N GLN A 181 0.85 20.76 -3.29
CA GLN A 181 0.50 19.35 -3.46
C GLN A 181 -1.01 19.08 -3.37
N LEU A 182 -1.73 19.92 -2.62
CA LEU A 182 -3.15 19.75 -2.35
C LEU A 182 -3.92 21.02 -2.68
N LYS A 183 -5.20 20.84 -3.05
CA LYS A 183 -6.12 21.96 -3.24
C LYS A 183 -6.51 22.57 -1.89
N LEU A 184 -6.02 23.79 -1.64
CA LEU A 184 -6.34 24.55 -0.44
C LEU A 184 -7.80 25.04 -0.41
N ARG A 185 -8.30 25.22 0.81
CA ARG A 185 -9.67 25.60 1.15
C ARG A 185 -9.64 26.46 2.40
N TRP A 186 -10.56 27.41 2.47
CA TRP A 186 -10.67 28.27 3.66
C TRP A 186 -11.20 27.53 4.88
N LEU A 187 -12.27 26.74 4.72
CA LEU A 187 -12.99 26.11 5.83
C LEU A 187 -13.30 24.62 5.57
N PRO A 188 -12.27 23.77 5.38
CA PRO A 188 -12.46 22.34 5.25
C PRO A 188 -13.02 21.72 6.54
N PRO A 189 -13.82 20.65 6.46
CA PRO A 189 -14.16 19.88 7.65
C PRO A 189 -12.89 19.28 8.27
N ILE A 190 -12.74 19.36 9.59
CA ILE A 190 -11.61 18.80 10.33
C ILE A 190 -12.08 17.63 11.20
N THR A 191 -11.35 16.52 11.17
CA THR A 191 -11.62 15.36 12.02
C THR A 191 -10.41 15.10 12.92
N ILE A 192 -10.65 14.98 14.22
CA ILE A 192 -9.66 14.57 15.22
C ILE A 192 -10.04 13.16 15.66
N THR A 193 -9.19 12.19 15.38
CA THR A 193 -9.39 10.79 15.73
C THR A 193 -8.41 10.41 16.82
N ILE A 194 -8.93 10.05 17.99
CA ILE A 194 -8.17 9.66 19.17
C ILE A 194 -8.21 8.13 19.23
N LEU A 195 -7.06 7.49 19.08
CA LEU A 195 -6.96 6.03 19.03
C LEU A 195 -6.70 5.45 20.43
N PRO A 196 -6.92 4.13 20.62
CA PRO A 196 -6.60 3.46 21.87
C PRO A 196 -5.14 3.70 22.29
N ALA A 197 -4.95 3.99 23.58
CA ALA A 197 -3.64 4.29 24.13
C ALA A 197 -2.75 3.04 24.14
N ARG A 198 -1.44 3.22 23.89
CA ARG A 198 -0.45 2.14 23.84
C ARG A 198 0.77 2.48 24.69
N ARG A 199 1.46 1.46 25.18
CA ARG A 199 2.79 1.61 25.78
C ARG A 199 3.83 1.14 24.77
N LEU A 200 5.00 1.77 24.79
CA LEU A 200 6.16 1.25 24.09
C LEU A 200 6.71 0.11 24.94
N ASP A 201 6.52 -1.12 24.50
CA ASP A 201 7.05 -2.29 25.19
C ASP A 201 8.38 -2.68 24.54
N VAL A 202 9.46 -2.50 25.30
CA VAL A 202 10.81 -2.88 24.92
C VAL A 202 11.41 -3.62 26.11
N PRO A 203 11.85 -4.89 25.95
CA PRO A 203 12.37 -5.70 27.03
C PRO A 203 13.42 -4.94 27.86
N LYS A 204 13.33 -5.01 29.19
CA LYS A 204 14.26 -4.31 30.09
C LYS A 204 15.70 -4.82 30.00
N THR A 205 15.90 -6.00 29.41
CA THR A 205 17.20 -6.59 29.11
C THR A 205 17.96 -5.77 28.06
N VAL A 206 17.26 -5.09 27.15
CA VAL A 206 17.85 -4.23 26.13
C VAL A 206 18.13 -2.85 26.75
N THR A 207 19.40 -2.43 26.72
CA THR A 207 19.87 -1.18 27.32
C THR A 207 20.69 -0.33 26.35
N GLY A 208 21.00 0.91 26.73
CA GLY A 208 21.89 1.78 25.97
C GLY A 208 21.34 2.22 24.61
N PRO A 209 22.19 2.35 23.57
CA PRO A 209 21.80 2.80 22.24
C PRO A 209 20.76 1.90 21.56
N GLU A 210 20.85 0.59 21.75
CA GLU A 210 19.95 -0.38 21.15
C GLU A 210 18.51 -0.22 21.66
N ARG A 211 18.34 0.08 22.96
CA ARG A 211 17.03 0.41 23.51
C ARG A 211 16.44 1.67 22.86
N HIS A 212 17.27 2.70 22.64
CA HIS A 212 16.80 3.94 22.01
C HIS A 212 16.33 3.71 20.57
N ARG A 213 17.06 2.89 19.79
CA ARG A 213 16.68 2.49 18.44
C ARG A 213 15.32 1.80 18.43
N GLN A 214 15.15 0.74 19.23
CA GLN A 214 13.88 0.00 19.30
C GLN A 214 12.70 0.89 19.77
N LEU A 215 12.92 1.79 20.72
CA LEU A 215 11.89 2.75 21.15
C LEU A 215 11.50 3.71 20.02
N GLY A 216 12.46 4.13 19.19
CA GLY A 216 12.23 4.93 17.99
C GLY A 216 11.39 4.19 16.95
N GLU A 217 11.72 2.93 16.69
CA GLU A 217 10.99 2.06 15.75
C GLU A 217 9.56 1.78 16.22
N ARG A 218 9.35 1.46 17.50
CA ARG A 218 8.00 1.27 18.05
C ARG A 218 7.17 2.55 18.01
N LEU A 219 7.79 3.71 18.15
CA LEU A 219 7.13 5.00 17.97
C LEU A 219 6.77 5.25 16.50
N LEU A 220 7.65 4.87 15.56
CA LEU A 220 7.37 4.93 14.13
C LEU A 220 6.17 4.03 13.77
N ASP A 221 6.17 2.78 14.25
CA ASP A 221 5.07 1.83 14.08
C ASP A 221 3.75 2.40 14.60
N LEU A 222 3.77 3.06 15.77
CA LEU A 222 2.61 3.76 16.31
C LEU A 222 2.11 4.89 15.39
N MET A 223 3.01 5.65 14.77
CA MET A 223 2.64 6.70 13.81
C MET A 223 2.07 6.13 12.50
N VAL A 224 2.64 5.03 12.00
CA VAL A 224 2.15 4.30 10.83
C VAL A 224 0.75 3.75 11.10
N ASP A 225 0.58 3.03 12.20
CA ASP A 225 -0.71 2.48 12.64
C ASP A 225 -1.74 3.60 12.85
N MET A 226 -1.33 4.71 13.46
CA MET A 226 -2.22 5.85 13.68
C MET A 226 -2.77 6.40 12.37
N LYS A 227 -1.91 6.57 11.37
CA LYS A 227 -2.32 7.05 10.05
C LYS A 227 -3.21 6.03 9.33
N PHE A 228 -2.91 4.74 9.43
CA PHE A 228 -3.73 3.68 8.84
C PHE A 228 -5.12 3.59 9.49
N LEU A 229 -5.20 3.45 10.81
CA LEU A 229 -6.46 3.28 11.55
C LEU A 229 -7.37 4.52 11.49
N ALA A 230 -6.80 5.72 11.29
CA ALA A 230 -7.58 6.94 11.09
C ALA A 230 -8.09 7.09 9.65
N SER A 231 -7.60 6.30 8.69
CA SER A 231 -7.99 6.39 7.29
C SER A 231 -9.39 5.85 7.03
N HIS A 232 -10.07 6.40 6.02
CA HIS A 232 -11.44 6.02 5.66
C HIS A 232 -11.48 4.91 4.60
N ASN A 233 -11.50 3.66 5.05
CA ASN A 233 -11.52 2.47 4.19
C ASN A 233 -12.93 1.89 3.95
N GLU A 234 -13.90 2.24 4.80
CA GLU A 234 -15.29 1.76 4.77
C GLU A 234 -16.14 2.48 3.70
N ARG A 235 -15.78 2.27 2.44
CA ARG A 235 -16.50 2.80 1.26
C ARG A 235 -16.24 1.95 0.03
N THR A 236 -16.98 2.23 -1.03
CA THR A 236 -16.76 1.60 -2.34
C THR A 236 -15.63 2.29 -3.13
N LEU A 237 -15.05 1.60 -4.12
CA LEU A 237 -14.01 2.17 -4.99
C LEU A 237 -14.51 3.39 -5.77
N TYR A 238 -15.77 3.38 -6.22
CA TYR A 238 -16.34 4.51 -6.94
C TYR A 238 -16.52 5.72 -6.01
N GLU A 239 -16.94 5.52 -4.76
CA GLU A 239 -16.97 6.60 -3.77
C GLU A 239 -15.59 7.14 -3.47
N ALA A 240 -14.57 6.27 -3.35
CA ALA A 240 -13.19 6.69 -3.20
C ALA A 240 -12.71 7.55 -4.39
N LEU A 241 -13.12 7.22 -5.61
CA LEU A 241 -12.83 8.02 -6.81
C LEU A 241 -13.48 9.41 -6.74
N LEU A 242 -14.73 9.48 -6.27
CA LEU A 242 -15.42 10.76 -6.06
C LEU A 242 -14.80 11.59 -4.94
N ASP A 243 -14.30 10.94 -3.90
CA ASP A 243 -13.56 11.57 -2.82
C ASP A 243 -12.22 12.11 -3.32
N ALA A 244 -11.48 11.35 -4.16
CA ALA A 244 -10.26 11.81 -4.80
C ALA A 244 -10.52 13.05 -5.68
N ARG A 245 -11.56 13.04 -6.52
CA ARG A 245 -12.00 14.22 -7.28
C ARG A 245 -12.30 15.40 -6.36
N HIS A 246 -12.96 15.17 -5.23
CA HIS A 246 -13.27 16.22 -4.28
C HIS A 246 -12.01 16.79 -3.65
N ILE A 247 -11.08 15.93 -3.21
CA ILE A 247 -9.83 16.27 -2.52
C ILE A 247 -8.90 17.08 -3.44
N HIS A 248 -8.57 16.54 -4.61
CA HIS A 248 -7.56 17.10 -5.53
C HIS A 248 -8.15 18.14 -6.49
N GLY A 249 -9.46 18.11 -6.72
CA GLY A 249 -10.17 19.02 -7.62
C GLY A 249 -10.45 18.42 -8.99
N SER A 250 -11.49 18.92 -9.65
CA SER A 250 -11.99 18.34 -10.90
C SER A 250 -11.02 18.43 -12.07
N ASN A 251 -10.23 19.50 -12.15
CA ASN A 251 -9.30 19.71 -13.27
C ASN A 251 -7.95 18.99 -13.07
N HIS A 252 -7.76 18.31 -11.94
CA HIS A 252 -6.54 17.56 -11.66
C HIS A 252 -6.39 16.40 -12.65
N ILE A 253 -5.26 16.34 -13.35
CA ILE A 253 -4.92 15.29 -14.31
C ILE A 253 -4.60 14.02 -13.53
N VAL A 254 -5.25 12.91 -13.89
CA VAL A 254 -5.13 11.65 -13.15
C VAL A 254 -4.68 10.49 -14.03
N ALA A 255 -4.95 10.52 -15.34
CA ALA A 255 -4.60 9.44 -16.24
C ALA A 255 -4.11 9.98 -17.59
N GLU A 256 -3.15 9.31 -18.19
CA GLU A 256 -2.69 9.49 -19.57
C GLU A 256 -2.27 8.12 -20.11
N ASP A 257 -2.24 7.95 -21.43
CA ASP A 257 -1.72 6.75 -22.08
C ASP A 257 -0.92 7.12 -23.33
N VAL A 258 -0.54 6.10 -24.11
CA VAL A 258 0.22 6.25 -25.36
C VAL A 258 -0.41 7.18 -26.40
N GLN A 259 -1.71 7.50 -26.30
CA GLN A 259 -2.35 8.47 -27.18
C GLN A 259 -2.04 9.92 -26.81
N ARG A 260 -1.31 10.16 -25.71
CA ARG A 260 -0.91 11.50 -25.22
C ARG A 260 -2.11 12.44 -25.05
N ALA A 261 -3.22 11.90 -24.57
CA ALA A 261 -4.44 12.64 -24.26
C ALA A 261 -4.71 12.62 -22.73
N PRO A 262 -4.11 13.55 -21.95
CA PRO A 262 -4.30 13.60 -20.51
C PRO A 262 -5.78 13.75 -20.13
N MET A 263 -6.17 12.98 -19.12
CA MET A 263 -7.53 12.92 -18.60
C MET A 263 -7.54 13.37 -17.14
N SER A 264 -8.32 14.42 -16.88
CA SER A 264 -8.64 14.90 -15.53
C SER A 264 -9.86 14.21 -14.94
N TYR A 265 -10.10 14.36 -13.63
CA TYR A 265 -11.35 13.89 -13.00
C TYR A 265 -12.62 14.47 -13.67
N ARG A 266 -12.55 15.69 -14.23
CA ARG A 266 -13.64 16.35 -14.96
C ARG A 266 -14.00 15.61 -16.25
N GLN A 267 -13.04 14.90 -16.85
CA GLN A 267 -13.27 14.08 -18.05
C GLN A 267 -13.55 12.62 -17.68
N LEU A 268 -12.82 12.06 -16.70
CA LEU A 268 -12.97 10.69 -16.25
C LEU A 268 -14.40 10.39 -15.76
N ILE A 269 -14.94 11.20 -14.85
CA ILE A 269 -16.27 10.93 -14.27
C ILE A 269 -17.36 10.90 -15.37
N PRO A 270 -17.55 11.91 -16.23
CA PRO A 270 -18.51 11.82 -17.33
C PRO A 270 -18.29 10.63 -18.27
N ARG A 271 -17.03 10.28 -18.59
CA ARG A 271 -16.74 9.10 -19.43
C ARG A 271 -17.22 7.80 -18.78
N THR A 272 -17.02 7.62 -17.47
CA THR A 272 -17.53 6.44 -16.74
C THR A 272 -19.06 6.40 -16.74
N HIS A 273 -19.72 7.56 -16.61
CA HIS A 273 -21.18 7.65 -16.64
C HIS A 273 -21.78 7.35 -18.01
N ILE A 274 -21.18 7.87 -19.08
CA ILE A 274 -21.62 7.62 -20.46
C ILE A 274 -21.39 6.15 -20.81
N LEU A 275 -20.18 5.63 -20.59
CA LEU A 275 -19.87 4.24 -20.91
C LEU A 275 -20.69 3.26 -20.06
N GLY A 276 -20.81 3.51 -18.76
CA GLY A 276 -21.59 2.64 -17.87
C GLY A 276 -23.05 2.56 -18.29
N ARG A 277 -23.64 3.67 -18.76
CA ARG A 277 -25.00 3.68 -19.30
C ARG A 277 -25.14 2.82 -20.57
N LEU A 278 -24.13 2.84 -21.45
CA LEU A 278 -24.13 1.99 -22.65
C LEU A 278 -24.01 0.53 -22.27
N MET A 279 -23.07 0.20 -21.37
CA MET A 279 -22.89 -1.17 -20.85
C MET A 279 -24.14 -1.70 -20.16
N ALA A 280 -24.82 -0.88 -19.35
CA ALA A 280 -26.03 -1.27 -18.62
C ALA A 280 -27.25 -1.59 -19.51
N ARG A 281 -27.23 -1.22 -20.80
CA ARG A 281 -28.28 -1.65 -21.74
C ARG A 281 -28.14 -3.10 -22.15
N GLU A 282 -26.88 -3.52 -22.34
CA GLU A 282 -26.51 -4.84 -22.81
C GLU A 282 -26.45 -5.86 -21.65
N LEU A 283 -26.11 -5.37 -20.46
CA LEU A 283 -26.02 -6.13 -19.21
C LEU A 283 -27.37 -6.11 -18.49
N LYS A 284 -28.05 -7.26 -18.44
CA LYS A 284 -29.34 -7.39 -17.74
C LYS A 284 -29.18 -8.20 -16.47
N GLN A 285 -28.80 -9.47 -16.61
CA GLN A 285 -28.76 -10.44 -15.51
C GLN A 285 -27.33 -10.70 -15.01
N GLU A 286 -26.31 -10.28 -15.76
CA GLU A 286 -24.91 -10.52 -15.42
C GLU A 286 -24.52 -9.74 -14.16
N THR A 287 -23.98 -10.44 -13.17
CA THR A 287 -23.34 -9.85 -11.99
C THR A 287 -21.84 -9.71 -12.24
N HIS A 288 -21.21 -10.77 -12.75
CA HIS A 288 -19.81 -10.83 -13.15
C HIS A 288 -19.65 -10.51 -14.64
N VAL A 289 -18.76 -9.56 -14.95
CA VAL A 289 -18.55 -9.06 -16.32
C VAL A 289 -17.08 -9.10 -16.67
N GLY A 290 -16.74 -9.79 -17.77
CA GLY A 290 -15.37 -9.93 -18.23
C GLY A 290 -14.81 -8.62 -18.80
N LEU A 291 -13.61 -8.25 -18.36
CA LEU A 291 -12.81 -7.22 -19.00
C LEU A 291 -11.57 -7.86 -19.63
N LEU A 292 -11.49 -7.79 -20.96
CA LEU A 292 -10.37 -8.25 -21.76
C LEU A 292 -9.73 -7.05 -22.47
N LEU A 293 -8.98 -6.26 -21.71
CA LEU A 293 -8.40 -4.99 -22.16
C LEU A 293 -6.93 -4.88 -21.75
N PRO A 294 -6.10 -4.16 -22.53
CA PRO A 294 -4.72 -3.91 -22.15
C PRO A 294 -4.65 -2.83 -21.06
N THR A 295 -3.48 -2.69 -20.45
CA THR A 295 -3.17 -1.59 -19.55
C THR A 295 -3.31 -0.25 -20.28
N SER A 296 -4.41 0.45 -20.02
CA SER A 296 -4.85 1.63 -20.78
C SER A 296 -5.83 2.48 -19.99
N SER A 297 -5.99 3.74 -20.38
CA SER A 297 -7.01 4.62 -19.79
C SER A 297 -8.43 4.11 -20.04
N ALA A 298 -8.68 3.47 -21.19
CA ALA A 298 -9.95 2.85 -21.53
C ALA A 298 -10.32 1.70 -20.58
N ALA A 299 -9.36 0.86 -20.19
CA ALA A 299 -9.57 -0.20 -19.20
C ALA A 299 -10.00 0.36 -17.84
N ALA A 300 -9.36 1.44 -17.37
CA ALA A 300 -9.74 2.10 -16.14
C ALA A 300 -11.16 2.71 -16.21
N VAL A 301 -11.52 3.34 -17.34
CA VAL A 301 -12.86 3.89 -17.55
C VAL A 301 -13.92 2.77 -17.57
N ALA A 302 -13.66 1.66 -18.27
CA ALA A 302 -14.55 0.50 -18.32
C ALA A 302 -14.75 -0.13 -16.93
N PHE A 303 -13.67 -0.27 -16.17
CA PHE A 303 -13.71 -0.77 -14.79
C PHE A 303 -14.64 0.06 -13.89
N PHE A 304 -14.45 1.38 -13.84
CA PHE A 304 -15.33 2.25 -13.03
C PHE A 304 -16.74 2.40 -13.60
N ALA A 305 -16.92 2.23 -14.92
CA ALA A 305 -18.23 2.23 -15.56
C ALA A 305 -19.09 1.04 -15.14
N LEU A 306 -18.49 -0.15 -14.97
CA LEU A 306 -19.17 -1.33 -14.42
C LEU A 306 -19.58 -1.12 -12.96
N HIS A 307 -18.67 -0.58 -12.14
CA HIS A 307 -18.97 -0.27 -10.75
C HIS A 307 -20.13 0.71 -10.58
N LEU A 308 -20.26 1.71 -11.46
CA LEU A 308 -21.36 2.66 -11.43
C LEU A 308 -22.74 1.97 -11.44
N HIS A 309 -22.84 0.78 -12.04
CA HIS A 309 -24.06 -0.03 -12.13
C HIS A 309 -24.01 -1.31 -11.29
N GLY A 310 -23.13 -1.37 -10.28
CA GLY A 310 -23.06 -2.49 -9.33
C GLY A 310 -22.60 -3.81 -9.94
N LYS A 311 -21.90 -3.78 -11.08
CA LYS A 311 -21.34 -4.97 -11.73
C LYS A 311 -19.94 -5.23 -11.22
N VAL A 312 -19.58 -6.50 -11.06
CA VAL A 312 -18.26 -6.93 -10.58
C VAL A 312 -17.37 -7.26 -11.79
N PRO A 313 -16.30 -6.50 -12.04
CA PRO A 313 -15.38 -6.79 -13.13
C PRO A 313 -14.57 -8.05 -12.86
N VAL A 314 -14.51 -8.92 -13.86
CA VAL A 314 -13.63 -10.09 -13.91
C VAL A 314 -12.49 -9.78 -14.88
N MET A 315 -11.28 -9.59 -14.37
CA MET A 315 -10.16 -9.23 -15.23
C MET A 315 -9.60 -10.49 -15.90
N LEU A 316 -9.81 -10.63 -17.20
CA LEU A 316 -9.40 -11.82 -17.95
C LEU A 316 -7.92 -11.75 -18.30
N ASN A 317 -7.18 -12.80 -17.93
CA ASN A 317 -5.76 -12.91 -18.23
C ASN A 317 -5.53 -13.53 -19.61
N PHE A 318 -5.33 -12.66 -20.61
CA PHE A 318 -5.02 -13.07 -21.98
C PHE A 318 -3.68 -13.80 -22.12
N SER A 319 -2.78 -13.69 -21.15
CA SER A 319 -1.49 -14.36 -21.16
C SER A 319 -1.57 -15.86 -20.83
N THR A 320 -2.73 -16.35 -20.37
CA THR A 320 -2.95 -17.78 -20.11
C THR A 320 -3.49 -18.53 -21.32
N GLY A 321 -3.72 -17.83 -22.43
CA GLY A 321 -4.34 -18.36 -23.64
C GLY A 321 -5.84 -18.66 -23.48
N VAL A 322 -6.47 -19.05 -24.58
CA VAL A 322 -7.93 -19.28 -24.65
C VAL A 322 -8.44 -20.31 -23.65
N ARG A 323 -7.71 -21.40 -23.39
CA ARG A 323 -8.14 -22.44 -22.43
C ARG A 323 -8.24 -21.90 -21.01
N GLY A 324 -7.25 -21.12 -20.58
CA GLY A 324 -7.24 -20.46 -19.27
C GLY A 324 -8.38 -19.45 -19.15
N MET A 325 -8.60 -18.65 -20.20
CA MET A 325 -9.71 -17.68 -20.24
C MET A 325 -11.08 -18.36 -20.20
N LEU A 326 -11.32 -19.43 -20.96
CA LEU A 326 -12.57 -20.20 -20.91
C LEU A 326 -12.82 -20.81 -19.54
N SER A 327 -11.77 -21.35 -18.90
CA SER A 327 -11.86 -21.88 -17.53
C SER A 327 -12.23 -20.77 -16.53
N ALA A 328 -11.62 -19.60 -16.65
CA ALA A 328 -11.93 -18.44 -15.82
C ALA A 328 -13.38 -17.95 -16.03
N MET A 329 -13.83 -17.87 -17.29
CA MET A 329 -15.20 -17.49 -17.63
C MET A 329 -16.22 -18.44 -17.02
N LYS A 330 -15.99 -19.76 -17.14
CA LYS A 330 -16.86 -20.77 -16.53
C LYS A 330 -16.87 -20.63 -15.00
N THR A 331 -15.68 -20.52 -14.39
CA THR A 331 -15.53 -20.44 -12.93
C THR A 331 -16.22 -19.22 -12.32
N ALA A 332 -16.16 -18.08 -13.00
CA ALA A 332 -16.80 -16.84 -12.57
C ALA A 332 -18.15 -16.56 -13.25
N GLU A 333 -18.72 -17.52 -13.99
CA GLU A 333 -20.02 -17.38 -14.69
C GLU A 333 -20.13 -16.11 -15.56
N VAL A 334 -19.06 -15.81 -16.30
CA VAL A 334 -18.98 -14.62 -17.16
C VAL A 334 -19.77 -14.83 -18.46
N GLY A 335 -20.92 -14.17 -18.58
CA GLY A 335 -21.77 -14.21 -19.78
C GLY A 335 -21.53 -13.07 -20.79
N ALA A 336 -20.80 -12.04 -20.41
CA ALA A 336 -20.48 -10.89 -21.27
C ALA A 336 -19.06 -10.39 -21.06
N ILE A 337 -18.37 -10.06 -22.15
CA ILE A 337 -16.98 -9.61 -22.15
C ILE A 337 -16.87 -8.29 -22.91
N TYR A 338 -16.19 -7.31 -22.32
CA TYR A 338 -15.84 -6.06 -22.99
C TYR A 338 -14.37 -6.05 -23.39
N THR A 339 -14.11 -5.71 -24.65
CA THR A 339 -12.77 -5.64 -25.23
C THR A 339 -12.65 -4.50 -26.25
N SER A 340 -11.50 -4.37 -26.92
CA SER A 340 -11.21 -3.36 -27.94
C SER A 340 -10.75 -4.04 -29.23
N ARG A 341 -11.31 -3.64 -30.37
CA ARG A 341 -10.90 -4.18 -31.69
C ARG A 341 -9.43 -3.92 -31.96
N ARG A 342 -8.95 -2.72 -31.60
CA ARG A 342 -7.54 -2.35 -31.72
C ARG A 342 -6.66 -3.29 -30.90
N PHE A 343 -7.03 -3.53 -29.65
CA PHE A 343 -6.27 -4.43 -28.78
C PHE A 343 -6.24 -5.86 -29.31
N ILE A 344 -7.39 -6.43 -29.71
CA ILE A 344 -7.45 -7.81 -30.24
C ILE A 344 -6.52 -7.98 -31.45
N LYS A 345 -6.49 -6.99 -32.34
CA LYS A 345 -5.59 -6.99 -33.50
C LYS A 345 -4.11 -6.88 -33.09
N GLU A 346 -3.76 -5.91 -32.24
CA GLU A 346 -2.38 -5.67 -31.81
C GLU A 346 -1.81 -6.84 -30.99
N ALA A 347 -2.63 -7.46 -30.15
CA ALA A 347 -2.25 -8.61 -29.33
C ALA A 347 -2.43 -9.96 -30.03
N LYS A 348 -2.88 -9.98 -31.30
CA LYS A 348 -3.13 -11.20 -32.09
C LYS A 348 -4.09 -12.20 -31.42
N LEU A 349 -5.15 -11.70 -30.79
CA LEU A 349 -6.13 -12.50 -30.02
C LEU A 349 -7.40 -12.82 -30.83
N THR A 350 -7.39 -12.68 -32.16
CA THR A 350 -8.60 -12.83 -32.99
C THR A 350 -9.24 -14.20 -32.83
N ASP A 351 -8.44 -15.26 -32.94
CA ASP A 351 -8.92 -16.64 -32.83
C ASP A 351 -9.36 -16.98 -31.41
N ASP A 352 -8.61 -16.48 -30.41
CA ASP A 352 -8.97 -16.65 -29.01
C ASP A 352 -10.35 -16.05 -28.73
N VAL A 353 -10.60 -14.81 -29.16
CA VAL A 353 -11.88 -14.12 -28.98
C VAL A 353 -13.02 -14.80 -29.73
N ALA A 354 -12.78 -15.33 -30.93
CA ALA A 354 -13.78 -16.10 -31.67
C ALA A 354 -14.27 -17.31 -30.86
N ARG A 355 -13.34 -18.01 -30.19
CA ARG A 355 -13.68 -19.13 -29.30
C ARG A 355 -14.35 -18.68 -28.00
N LEU A 356 -13.97 -17.53 -27.44
CA LEU A 356 -14.69 -16.97 -26.28
C LEU A 356 -16.13 -16.59 -26.64
N ALA A 357 -16.36 -16.15 -27.87
CA ALA A 357 -17.68 -15.75 -28.36
C ALA A 357 -18.69 -16.91 -28.43
N GLU A 358 -18.22 -18.16 -28.45
CA GLU A 358 -19.07 -19.35 -28.37
C GLU A 358 -19.78 -19.47 -27.00
N GLN A 359 -19.21 -18.88 -25.94
CA GLN A 359 -19.71 -19.01 -24.56
C GLN A 359 -20.12 -17.69 -23.91
N ALA A 360 -19.70 -16.54 -24.46
CA ALA A 360 -20.05 -15.23 -23.92
C ALA A 360 -20.27 -14.18 -25.03
N ARG A 361 -21.08 -13.17 -24.73
CA ARG A 361 -21.33 -12.04 -25.62
C ARG A 361 -20.12 -11.10 -25.63
N ILE A 362 -19.48 -10.93 -26.78
CA ILE A 362 -18.33 -10.03 -26.94
C ILE A 362 -18.81 -8.64 -27.36
N HIS A 363 -18.49 -7.64 -26.53
CA HIS A 363 -18.79 -6.24 -26.78
C HIS A 363 -17.50 -5.46 -27.01
N TYR A 364 -17.42 -4.74 -28.13
CA TYR A 364 -16.28 -3.87 -28.43
C TYR A 364 -16.56 -2.44 -27.97
N LEU A 365 -15.63 -1.83 -27.23
CA LEU A 365 -15.77 -0.47 -26.73
C LEU A 365 -15.97 0.55 -27.88
N GLU A 366 -15.33 0.32 -29.03
CA GLU A 366 -15.47 1.18 -30.21
C GLU A 366 -16.90 1.16 -30.76
N ASP A 367 -17.57 0.00 -30.76
CA ASP A 367 -18.94 -0.14 -31.25
C ASP A 367 -19.94 0.57 -30.31
N LEU A 368 -19.74 0.45 -28.99
CA LEU A 368 -20.56 1.18 -28.00
C LEU A 368 -20.46 2.70 -28.18
N VAL A 369 -19.25 3.20 -28.48
CA VAL A 369 -19.04 4.62 -28.73
C VAL A 369 -19.66 5.06 -30.06
N ARG A 370 -19.65 4.20 -31.09
CA ARG A 370 -20.32 4.46 -32.37
C ARG A 370 -21.85 4.53 -32.21
N ASP A 371 -22.41 3.67 -31.37
CA ASP A 371 -23.86 3.60 -31.11
C ASP A 371 -24.34 4.66 -30.09
N LEU A 372 -23.45 5.59 -29.69
CA LEU A 372 -23.74 6.65 -28.74
C LEU A 372 -24.76 7.65 -29.30
N LYS A 373 -25.99 7.60 -28.78
CA LYS A 373 -27.02 8.60 -29.10
C LYS A 373 -26.75 9.92 -28.36
N PRO A 374 -27.10 11.09 -28.94
CA PRO A 374 -26.98 12.39 -28.26
C PRO A 374 -27.69 12.44 -26.90
N THR A 375 -28.81 11.73 -26.77
CA THR A 375 -29.58 11.60 -25.52
C THR A 375 -28.80 10.88 -24.42
N ASP A 376 -27.96 9.90 -24.77
CA ASP A 376 -27.13 9.18 -23.82
C ASP A 376 -25.95 10.00 -23.34
N LYS A 377 -25.35 10.75 -24.27
CA LYS A 377 -24.31 11.73 -23.93
C LYS A 377 -24.86 12.79 -22.96
N LEU A 378 -26.04 13.36 -23.25
CA LEU A 378 -26.67 14.35 -22.39
C LEU A 378 -27.02 13.78 -21.00
N ARG A 379 -27.66 12.60 -20.94
CA ARG A 379 -27.97 11.94 -19.65
C ARG A 379 -26.71 11.58 -18.87
N GLY A 380 -25.65 11.13 -19.55
CA GLY A 380 -24.36 10.85 -18.94
C GLY A 380 -23.74 12.10 -18.30
N ILE A 381 -23.79 13.24 -18.98
CA ILE A 381 -23.31 14.52 -18.45
C ILE A 381 -24.14 14.97 -17.24
N ILE A 382 -25.47 14.88 -17.32
CA ILE A 382 -26.38 15.26 -16.21
C ILE A 382 -26.10 14.39 -14.96
N THR A 383 -25.99 13.07 -15.15
CA THR A 383 -25.70 12.17 -14.02
C THR A 383 -24.31 12.39 -13.44
N ALA A 384 -23.32 12.73 -14.27
CA ALA A 384 -21.97 13.07 -13.83
C ALA A 384 -21.87 14.43 -13.11
N ALA A 385 -22.85 15.33 -13.28
CA ALA A 385 -22.96 16.56 -12.48
C ALA A 385 -23.33 16.25 -11.02
N PHE A 386 -24.11 15.19 -10.78
CA PHE A 386 -24.51 14.71 -9.45
C PHE A 386 -24.05 13.27 -9.19
N PRO A 387 -22.73 13.00 -9.25
CA PRO A 387 -22.22 11.63 -9.37
C PRO A 387 -22.51 10.78 -8.14
N ARG A 388 -22.49 11.36 -6.92
CA ARG A 388 -22.84 10.63 -5.68
C ARG A 388 -24.30 10.20 -5.65
N LEU A 389 -25.22 11.05 -6.11
CA LEU A 389 -26.64 10.72 -6.15
C LEU A 389 -26.92 9.67 -7.24
N ALA A 390 -26.32 9.86 -8.41
CA ALA A 390 -26.43 8.91 -9.51
C ALA A 390 -25.87 7.54 -9.11
N TYR A 391 -24.68 7.48 -8.51
CA TYR A 391 -24.09 6.23 -8.02
C TYR A 391 -25.03 5.50 -7.06
N ARG A 392 -25.52 6.17 -6.01
CA ARG A 392 -26.46 5.58 -5.05
C ARG A 392 -27.75 5.02 -5.66
N ARG A 393 -28.20 5.57 -6.81
CA ARG A 393 -29.40 5.12 -7.52
C ARG A 393 -29.10 3.99 -8.49
N LEU A 394 -27.95 4.03 -9.17
CA LEU A 394 -27.62 3.13 -10.27
C LEU A 394 -26.90 1.86 -9.81
N SER A 395 -26.14 1.93 -8.71
CA SER A 395 -25.25 0.83 -8.31
C SER A 395 -25.93 -0.31 -7.55
N GLY A 396 -27.20 -0.16 -7.16
CA GLY A 396 -27.86 -1.13 -6.27
C GLY A 396 -27.42 -1.06 -4.81
N LYS A 397 -26.71 0.02 -4.41
CA LYS A 397 -26.18 0.27 -3.04
C LYS A 397 -25.19 -0.80 -2.54
N PRO A 398 -24.08 -1.04 -3.27
CA PRO A 398 -23.05 -1.97 -2.81
C PRO A 398 -22.37 -1.43 -1.55
N GLY A 399 -22.04 -2.33 -0.64
CA GLY A 399 -21.30 -2.07 0.58
C GLY A 399 -19.78 -2.17 0.40
N PRO A 400 -18.99 -1.72 1.39
CA PRO A 400 -17.52 -1.81 1.35
C PRO A 400 -16.99 -3.25 1.29
N HIS A 401 -17.72 -4.21 1.85
CA HIS A 401 -17.31 -5.62 1.89
C HIS A 401 -17.86 -6.45 0.73
N ASP A 402 -18.61 -5.85 -0.19
CA ASP A 402 -19.07 -6.53 -1.41
C ASP A 402 -17.89 -6.76 -2.39
N PRO A 403 -17.95 -7.81 -3.23
CA PRO A 403 -16.97 -8.05 -4.27
C PRO A 403 -16.76 -6.84 -5.17
N ALA A 404 -15.51 -6.39 -5.29
CA ALA A 404 -15.10 -5.29 -6.15
C ALA A 404 -14.43 -5.77 -7.42
N VAL A 405 -13.65 -6.84 -7.37
CA VAL A 405 -12.96 -7.38 -8.55
C VAL A 405 -12.67 -8.86 -8.35
N ILE A 406 -12.68 -9.60 -9.46
CA ILE A 406 -12.20 -10.98 -9.50
C ILE A 406 -10.94 -11.00 -10.37
N LEU A 407 -9.82 -11.43 -9.79
CA LEU A 407 -8.54 -11.61 -10.47
C LEU A 407 -8.19 -13.08 -10.51
N PHE A 408 -7.75 -13.59 -11.67
CA PHE A 408 -7.37 -15.00 -11.78
C PHE A 408 -5.87 -15.19 -11.55
N THR A 409 -5.52 -16.12 -10.67
CA THR A 409 -4.14 -16.55 -10.46
C THR A 409 -3.88 -17.88 -11.17
N SER A 410 -2.73 -17.97 -11.83
CA SER A 410 -2.19 -19.23 -12.33
C SER A 410 -1.69 -20.02 -11.12
N GLY A 411 -2.53 -20.88 -10.57
CA GLY A 411 -2.10 -21.84 -9.56
C GLY A 411 -0.96 -22.69 -10.13
N SER A 412 0.01 -23.07 -9.30
CA SER A 412 1.22 -23.78 -9.75
C SER A 412 0.96 -25.17 -10.37
N GLU A 413 -0.21 -25.78 -10.19
CA GLU A 413 -0.51 -27.14 -10.70
C GLU A 413 -2.00 -27.36 -11.09
N GLY A 414 -2.79 -26.33 -11.45
CA GLY A 414 -4.22 -26.55 -11.71
C GLY A 414 -4.99 -25.43 -12.41
N ALA A 415 -6.30 -25.65 -12.59
CA ALA A 415 -7.21 -24.68 -13.20
C ALA A 415 -7.13 -23.31 -12.48
N PRO A 416 -7.18 -22.18 -13.21
CA PRO A 416 -7.08 -20.85 -12.64
C PRO A 416 -8.10 -20.62 -11.52
N LYS A 417 -7.64 -20.07 -10.39
CA LYS A 417 -8.50 -19.75 -9.23
C LYS A 417 -8.88 -18.28 -9.29
N GLY A 418 -10.16 -17.97 -9.10
CA GLY A 418 -10.65 -16.60 -9.03
C GLY A 418 -10.48 -16.03 -7.63
N VAL A 419 -9.58 -15.07 -7.44
CA VAL A 419 -9.40 -14.33 -6.19
C VAL A 419 -10.43 -13.21 -6.12
N VAL A 420 -11.33 -13.26 -5.13
CA VAL A 420 -12.41 -12.28 -4.96
C VAL A 420 -12.01 -11.23 -3.93
N LEU A 421 -11.75 -10.00 -4.38
CA LEU A 421 -11.37 -8.87 -3.53
C LEU A 421 -12.56 -7.93 -3.34
N SER A 422 -12.81 -7.53 -2.09
CA SER A 422 -13.80 -6.50 -1.77
C SER A 422 -13.28 -5.09 -2.01
N HIS A 423 -14.18 -4.10 -1.99
CA HIS A 423 -13.80 -2.69 -2.07
C HIS A 423 -12.89 -2.29 -0.90
N ALA A 424 -13.24 -2.73 0.32
CA ALA A 424 -12.49 -2.48 1.53
C ALA A 424 -11.09 -3.13 1.48
N ASN A 425 -10.93 -4.33 0.90
CA ASN A 425 -9.61 -4.96 0.77
C ASN A 425 -8.63 -4.11 -0.04
N LEU A 426 -9.07 -3.62 -1.20
CA LEU A 426 -8.25 -2.80 -2.09
C LEU A 426 -7.93 -1.44 -1.46
N LEU A 427 -8.91 -0.81 -0.82
CA LEU A 427 -8.72 0.48 -0.14
C LEU A 427 -7.83 0.36 1.10
N ALA A 428 -7.95 -0.73 1.85
CA ALA A 428 -7.06 -1.05 2.96
C ALA A 428 -5.62 -1.17 2.46
N ASN A 429 -5.35 -1.91 1.38
CA ASN A 429 -3.98 -2.04 0.88
C ASN A 429 -3.39 -0.72 0.38
N ILE A 430 -4.19 0.10 -0.32
CA ILE A 430 -3.79 1.45 -0.74
C ILE A 430 -3.45 2.33 0.47
N THR A 431 -4.24 2.30 1.54
CA THR A 431 -3.98 3.12 2.72
C THR A 431 -2.82 2.61 3.57
N GLN A 432 -2.65 1.29 3.68
CA GLN A 432 -1.47 0.65 4.29
C GLN A 432 -0.16 1.11 3.63
N LEU A 433 -0.13 1.13 2.29
CA LEU A 433 1.02 1.61 1.53
C LEU A 433 1.30 3.09 1.81
N LYS A 434 0.26 3.93 1.83
CA LYS A 434 0.39 5.37 2.08
C LYS A 434 0.71 5.73 3.53
N SER A 435 0.40 4.85 4.48
CA SER A 435 0.77 5.07 5.88
C SER A 435 2.25 4.87 6.12
N ARG A 436 2.89 3.99 5.35
CA ARG A 436 4.32 3.65 5.49
C ARG A 436 5.21 4.36 4.45
N GLY A 437 4.74 4.50 3.22
CA GLY A 437 5.46 5.15 2.11
C GLY A 437 5.09 6.62 1.94
N ASP A 438 6.04 7.41 1.43
CA ASP A 438 5.84 8.83 1.09
C ASP A 438 5.36 8.98 -0.37
N LEU A 439 4.13 8.52 -0.60
CA LEU A 439 3.44 8.61 -1.90
C LEU A 439 2.61 9.89 -1.97
N ARG A 440 2.89 10.74 -2.95
CA ARG A 440 2.39 12.12 -3.02
C ARG A 440 1.52 12.33 -4.25
N PRO A 441 0.46 13.17 -4.20
CA PRO A 441 -0.38 13.46 -5.38
C PRO A 441 0.37 14.07 -6.58
N THR A 442 1.60 14.58 -6.36
CA THR A 442 2.48 15.10 -7.42
C THR A 442 3.26 14.01 -8.13
N ASP A 443 3.22 12.76 -7.65
CA ASP A 443 3.93 11.65 -8.26
C ASP A 443 3.27 11.22 -9.59
N VAL A 444 4.10 10.70 -10.49
CA VAL A 444 3.70 10.14 -11.78
C VAL A 444 4.08 8.67 -11.80
N VAL A 445 3.07 7.80 -11.81
CA VAL A 445 3.24 6.35 -11.91
C VAL A 445 3.29 5.94 -13.38
N LEU A 446 4.39 5.35 -13.82
CA LEU A 446 4.41 4.63 -15.10
C LEU A 446 3.90 3.21 -14.87
N ASN A 447 2.69 2.93 -15.34
CA ASN A 447 2.10 1.60 -15.27
C ASN A 447 2.22 0.89 -16.62
N ALA A 448 3.28 0.10 -16.76
CA ALA A 448 3.45 -0.84 -17.87
C ALA A 448 3.00 -2.27 -17.52
N LEU A 449 2.62 -2.52 -16.26
CA LEU A 449 2.26 -3.85 -15.79
C LEU A 449 0.81 -4.21 -16.19
N PRO A 450 0.49 -5.50 -16.41
CA PRO A 450 -0.84 -5.90 -16.82
C PRO A 450 -1.91 -5.62 -15.76
N VAL A 451 -3.01 -4.97 -16.16
CA VAL A 451 -4.15 -4.67 -15.29
C VAL A 451 -5.02 -5.88 -14.94
N PHE A 452 -4.81 -7.03 -15.57
CA PHE A 452 -5.42 -8.29 -15.12
C PHE A 452 -4.68 -8.93 -13.94
N HIS A 453 -3.50 -8.42 -13.59
CA HIS A 453 -2.72 -8.86 -12.44
C HIS A 453 -2.76 -7.80 -11.34
N SER A 454 -2.90 -8.23 -10.08
CA SER A 454 -3.03 -7.35 -8.91
C SER A 454 -1.93 -6.29 -8.79
N PHE A 455 -0.71 -6.60 -9.23
CA PHE A 455 0.40 -5.65 -9.26
C PHE A 455 0.14 -4.44 -10.18
N GLY A 456 -0.20 -4.65 -11.45
CA GLY A 456 -0.54 -3.56 -12.37
C GLY A 456 -1.93 -2.95 -12.12
N PHE A 457 -2.83 -3.73 -11.53
CA PHE A 457 -4.17 -3.31 -11.17
C PHE A 457 -4.17 -2.42 -9.93
N THR A 458 -3.87 -2.96 -8.75
CA THR A 458 -3.98 -2.18 -7.51
C THR A 458 -2.90 -1.10 -7.43
N LEU A 459 -1.63 -1.46 -7.64
CA LEU A 459 -0.52 -0.50 -7.49
C LEU A 459 -0.38 0.41 -8.70
N GLY A 460 -0.46 -0.15 -9.90
CA GLY A 460 -0.32 0.60 -11.14
C GLY A 460 -1.54 1.45 -11.51
N THR A 461 -2.75 1.08 -11.08
CA THR A 461 -4.00 1.75 -11.53
C THR A 461 -4.79 2.37 -10.39
N LEU A 462 -5.22 1.59 -9.39
CA LEU A 462 -6.11 2.11 -8.34
C LEU A 462 -5.39 3.05 -7.37
N LEU A 463 -4.20 2.68 -6.91
CA LEU A 463 -3.38 3.51 -6.01
C LEU A 463 -3.19 4.93 -6.55
N PRO A 464 -2.71 5.15 -7.80
CA PRO A 464 -2.56 6.50 -8.32
C PRO A 464 -3.90 7.22 -8.51
N MET A 465 -4.87 6.56 -9.13
CA MET A 465 -6.15 7.19 -9.46
C MET A 465 -6.98 7.58 -8.23
N LEU A 466 -6.86 6.86 -7.11
CA LEU A 466 -7.58 7.14 -5.88
C LEU A 466 -6.80 8.06 -4.91
N SER A 467 -5.51 8.29 -5.19
CA SER A 467 -4.64 9.14 -4.36
C SER A 467 -4.26 10.47 -5.02
N GLY A 468 -4.80 10.74 -6.21
CA GLY A 468 -4.50 11.96 -6.95
C GLY A 468 -3.16 11.96 -7.67
N MET A 469 -2.48 10.83 -7.79
CA MET A 469 -1.27 10.73 -8.62
C MET A 469 -1.69 10.59 -10.08
N LYS A 470 -0.83 11.08 -10.98
CA LYS A 470 -1.00 10.82 -12.41
C LYS A 470 -0.52 9.40 -12.71
N VAL A 471 -1.32 8.60 -13.40
CA VAL A 471 -0.86 7.35 -14.02
C VAL A 471 -0.65 7.55 -15.51
N PHE A 472 0.51 7.12 -16.01
CA PHE A 472 0.77 6.92 -17.43
C PHE A 472 0.64 5.43 -17.75
N PHE A 473 -0.38 5.06 -18.52
CA PHE A 473 -0.62 3.67 -18.92
C PHE A 473 0.18 3.31 -20.17
N TYR A 474 0.86 2.18 -20.11
CA TYR A 474 1.53 1.57 -21.25
C TYR A 474 1.11 0.10 -21.39
N PRO A 475 0.79 -0.37 -22.60
CA PRO A 475 0.05 -1.63 -22.78
C PRO A 475 0.87 -2.91 -22.51
N SER A 476 2.20 -2.84 -22.56
CA SER A 476 3.06 -4.03 -22.42
C SER A 476 4.37 -3.74 -21.68
N PRO A 477 4.71 -4.53 -20.64
CA PRO A 477 6.00 -4.39 -19.96
C PRO A 477 7.16 -4.98 -20.77
N LEU A 478 6.87 -5.74 -21.83
CA LEU A 478 7.87 -6.47 -22.63
C LEU A 478 8.63 -5.56 -23.61
N HIS A 479 8.21 -4.31 -23.78
CA HIS A 479 8.85 -3.37 -24.69
C HIS A 479 10.10 -2.74 -24.04
N TYR A 480 11.12 -3.56 -23.75
CA TYR A 480 12.29 -3.19 -22.94
C TYR A 480 13.06 -1.96 -23.42
N ARG A 481 13.07 -1.71 -24.74
CA ARG A 481 13.73 -0.55 -25.36
C ARG A 481 12.89 0.73 -25.34
N ILE A 482 11.57 0.60 -25.21
CA ILE A 482 10.63 1.74 -25.29
C ILE A 482 10.28 2.27 -23.90
N ILE A 483 10.13 1.39 -22.91
CA ILE A 483 9.77 1.77 -21.54
C ILE A 483 10.71 2.83 -20.93
N PRO A 484 12.05 2.76 -21.08
CA PRO A 484 12.94 3.79 -20.57
C PRO A 484 12.63 5.19 -21.14
N GLU A 485 12.51 5.31 -22.46
CA GLU A 485 12.14 6.56 -23.13
C GLU A 485 10.75 7.05 -22.71
N VAL A 486 9.80 6.13 -22.51
CA VAL A 486 8.46 6.49 -22.00
C VAL A 486 8.54 7.02 -20.56
N ALA A 487 9.37 6.43 -19.70
CA ALA A 487 9.59 6.91 -18.34
C ALA A 487 10.15 8.35 -18.34
N TYR A 488 11.13 8.60 -19.21
CA TYR A 488 11.70 9.92 -19.45
C TYR A 488 10.65 10.93 -19.89
N GLN A 489 9.94 10.66 -21.00
CA GLN A 489 8.94 11.55 -21.55
C GLN A 489 7.76 11.80 -20.60
N ALA A 490 7.38 10.79 -19.80
CA ALA A 490 6.30 10.93 -18.83
C ALA A 490 6.72 11.67 -17.55
N ASN A 491 8.02 11.94 -17.34
CA ASN A 491 8.56 12.39 -16.06
C ASN A 491 8.14 11.46 -14.92
N ALA A 492 8.24 10.14 -15.15
CA ALA A 492 7.81 9.15 -14.17
C ALA A 492 8.62 9.31 -12.87
N THR A 493 7.93 9.34 -11.73
CA THR A 493 8.57 9.38 -10.40
C THR A 493 8.46 8.05 -9.66
N ILE A 494 7.54 7.19 -10.10
CA ILE A 494 7.32 5.85 -9.55
C ILE A 494 7.28 4.83 -10.69
N LEU A 495 8.06 3.76 -10.54
CA LEU A 495 8.05 2.60 -11.43
C LEU A 495 7.87 1.30 -10.62
N PHE A 496 6.99 0.43 -11.11
CA PHE A 496 6.78 -0.91 -10.58
C PHE A 496 7.28 -1.95 -11.60
N GLY A 497 7.97 -2.99 -11.15
CA GLY A 497 8.45 -4.05 -12.03
C GLY A 497 8.77 -5.34 -11.29
N THR A 498 8.97 -6.42 -12.03
CA THR A 498 9.66 -7.61 -11.53
C THR A 498 11.16 -7.46 -11.77
N ASN A 499 11.98 -8.33 -11.17
CA ASN A 499 13.42 -8.35 -11.45
C ASN A 499 13.69 -8.45 -12.96
N THR A 500 13.01 -9.37 -13.64
CA THR A 500 13.13 -9.58 -15.09
C THR A 500 12.88 -8.30 -15.89
N PHE A 501 11.82 -7.56 -15.57
CA PHE A 501 11.51 -6.31 -16.27
C PHE A 501 12.50 -5.20 -15.96
N LEU A 502 12.85 -5.03 -14.69
CA LEU A 502 13.81 -4.00 -14.27
C LEU A 502 15.21 -4.24 -14.85
N ALA A 503 15.66 -5.49 -14.95
CA ALA A 503 16.90 -5.85 -15.63
C ALA A 503 16.83 -5.56 -17.14
N GLY A 504 15.72 -5.92 -17.79
CA GLY A 504 15.48 -5.65 -19.20
C GLY A 504 15.51 -4.16 -19.54
N TYR A 505 14.88 -3.33 -18.71
CA TYR A 505 14.88 -1.87 -18.86
C TYR A 505 16.28 -1.29 -18.64
N ALA A 506 16.95 -1.67 -17.55
CA ALA A 506 18.27 -1.14 -17.23
C ALA A 506 19.33 -1.44 -18.31
N ARG A 507 19.24 -2.61 -18.95
CA ARG A 507 20.13 -3.02 -20.05
C ARG A 507 20.01 -2.08 -21.26
N HIS A 508 18.81 -1.62 -21.58
CA HIS A 508 18.55 -0.84 -22.80
C HIS A 508 18.45 0.68 -22.57
N ALA A 509 18.20 1.11 -21.34
CA ALA A 509 18.01 2.52 -21.01
C ALA A 509 19.28 3.35 -21.20
N HIS A 510 19.13 4.59 -21.63
CA HIS A 510 20.17 5.61 -21.52
C HIS A 510 20.30 6.05 -20.04
N PRO A 511 21.50 6.41 -19.54
CA PRO A 511 21.69 6.83 -18.14
C PRO A 511 20.76 7.95 -17.65
N TYR A 512 20.21 8.75 -18.56
CA TYR A 512 19.31 9.85 -18.23
C TYR A 512 17.82 9.48 -18.23
N ASP A 513 17.42 8.30 -18.72
CA ASP A 513 16.00 7.95 -18.93
C ASP A 513 15.18 7.92 -17.63
N PHE A 514 15.86 7.70 -16.50
CA PHE A 514 15.26 7.51 -15.18
C PHE A 514 15.52 8.66 -14.20
N TYR A 515 15.98 9.83 -14.68
CA TYR A 515 16.41 10.95 -13.83
C TYR A 515 15.37 11.43 -12.81
N SER A 516 14.07 11.28 -13.09
CA SER A 516 12.98 11.73 -12.21
C SER A 516 12.47 10.65 -11.24
N LEU A 517 12.91 9.40 -11.40
CA LEU A 517 12.45 8.31 -10.55
C LEU A 517 12.92 8.50 -9.11
N ARG A 518 11.97 8.47 -8.17
CA ARG A 518 12.22 8.49 -6.73
C ARG A 518 11.93 7.14 -6.08
N TYR A 519 11.02 6.38 -6.66
CA TYR A 519 10.64 5.05 -6.18
C TYR A 519 10.67 4.05 -7.33
N ILE A 520 11.45 2.99 -7.16
CA ILE A 520 11.44 1.82 -8.02
C ILE A 520 11.15 0.63 -7.12
N PHE A 521 10.00 -0.01 -7.32
CA PHE A 521 9.60 -1.16 -6.51
C PHE A 521 9.70 -2.44 -7.34
N SER A 522 10.51 -3.38 -6.84
CA SER A 522 10.58 -4.75 -7.34
C SER A 522 9.66 -5.64 -6.53
N GLY A 523 8.82 -6.42 -7.20
CA GLY A 523 7.94 -7.38 -6.55
C GLY A 523 7.57 -8.54 -7.46
N GLY A 524 7.04 -9.61 -6.87
CA GLY A 524 6.62 -10.81 -7.59
C GLY A 524 7.76 -11.76 -7.99
N GLU A 525 9.01 -11.33 -7.93
CA GLU A 525 10.26 -12.10 -8.10
C GLU A 525 11.30 -11.60 -7.10
N LYS A 526 12.25 -12.46 -6.73
CA LYS A 526 13.43 -12.04 -5.96
C LYS A 526 14.25 -11.06 -6.78
N LEU A 527 14.69 -9.96 -6.17
CA LEU A 527 15.57 -9.00 -6.84
C LEU A 527 16.99 -9.56 -6.88
N GLN A 528 17.60 -9.60 -8.06
CA GLN A 528 18.99 -10.05 -8.23
C GLN A 528 19.97 -8.91 -7.91
N SER A 529 21.11 -9.26 -7.32
CA SER A 529 22.19 -8.33 -6.98
C SER A 529 22.70 -7.56 -8.19
N ASP A 530 22.76 -8.19 -9.36
CA ASP A 530 23.16 -7.55 -10.61
C ASP A 530 22.19 -6.46 -11.05
N THR A 531 20.88 -6.74 -11.00
CA THR A 531 19.85 -5.73 -11.25
C THR A 531 20.01 -4.55 -10.29
N ARG A 532 20.15 -4.82 -8.98
CA ARG A 532 20.35 -3.77 -7.98
C ARG A 532 21.59 -2.92 -8.28
N ARG A 533 22.71 -3.56 -8.63
CA ARG A 533 23.99 -2.90 -8.95
C ARG A 533 23.84 -2.02 -10.19
N ILE A 534 23.31 -2.54 -11.29
CA ILE A 534 23.15 -1.76 -12.53
C ILE A 534 22.26 -0.53 -12.28
N TRP A 535 21.17 -0.68 -11.53
CA TRP A 535 20.28 0.44 -11.24
C TRP A 535 20.95 1.54 -10.40
N MET A 536 21.75 1.14 -9.41
CA MET A 536 22.52 2.07 -8.58
C MET A 536 23.63 2.74 -9.38
N ASP A 537 24.47 1.98 -10.09
CA ASP A 537 25.68 2.49 -10.73
C ASP A 537 25.37 3.33 -11.98
N LYS A 538 24.38 2.91 -12.78
CA LYS A 538 24.05 3.57 -14.06
C LYS A 538 23.11 4.77 -13.89
N PHE A 539 22.18 4.71 -12.92
CA PHE A 539 21.13 5.72 -12.76
C PHE A 539 21.13 6.42 -11.40
N GLY A 540 21.97 6.00 -10.45
CA GLY A 540 21.94 6.51 -9.07
C GLY A 540 20.66 6.16 -8.32
N ALA A 541 19.94 5.13 -8.77
CA ALA A 541 18.57 4.85 -8.33
C ALA A 541 18.49 3.55 -7.54
N ARG A 542 17.88 3.62 -6.35
CA ARG A 542 17.67 2.45 -5.48
C ARG A 542 16.39 1.71 -5.87
N VAL A 543 16.51 0.40 -6.02
CA VAL A 543 15.36 -0.52 -6.14
C VAL A 543 14.97 -1.03 -4.75
N PHE A 544 13.70 -0.85 -4.39
CA PHE A 544 13.11 -1.32 -3.14
C PHE A 544 12.34 -2.61 -3.38
N GLU A 545 12.57 -3.62 -2.56
CA GLU A 545 11.82 -4.88 -2.62
C GLU A 545 10.51 -4.80 -1.85
N GLY A 546 9.48 -5.45 -2.38
CA GLY A 546 8.22 -5.69 -1.70
C GLY A 546 7.67 -7.07 -2.01
N TYR A 547 6.90 -7.61 -1.08
CA TYR A 547 6.31 -8.93 -1.17
C TYR A 547 4.79 -8.87 -1.00
N GLY A 548 4.12 -9.76 -1.69
CA GLY A 548 2.75 -10.14 -1.42
C GLY A 548 2.13 -10.93 -2.56
N VAL A 549 0.86 -11.24 -2.41
CA VAL A 549 0.11 -12.17 -3.26
C VAL A 549 -1.21 -11.52 -3.69
N THR A 550 -1.85 -12.04 -4.73
CA THR A 550 -3.10 -11.43 -5.24
C THR A 550 -4.20 -11.42 -4.17
N GLU A 551 -4.20 -12.44 -3.33
CA GLU A 551 -5.06 -12.69 -2.19
C GLU A 551 -4.94 -11.64 -1.08
N THR A 552 -3.91 -10.79 -1.11
CA THR A 552 -3.63 -9.74 -0.11
C THR A 552 -3.64 -8.33 -0.71
N ALA A 553 -4.22 -8.20 -1.89
CA ALA A 553 -4.59 -6.97 -2.58
C ALA A 553 -3.52 -5.92 -3.01
N PRO A 554 -2.25 -6.21 -3.40
CA PRO A 554 -1.48 -7.43 -3.21
C PRO A 554 -0.40 -7.34 -2.13
N VAL A 555 -0.05 -6.16 -1.62
CA VAL A 555 1.20 -6.00 -0.85
C VAL A 555 1.02 -6.46 0.59
N LEU A 556 1.99 -7.20 1.14
CA LEU A 556 2.08 -7.58 2.55
C LEU A 556 3.21 -6.84 3.26
N SER A 557 4.34 -6.64 2.59
CA SER A 557 5.52 -5.95 3.14
C SER A 557 6.28 -5.22 2.04
N PHE A 558 7.00 -4.17 2.40
CA PHE A 558 7.93 -3.51 1.46
C PHE A 558 8.98 -2.66 2.19
N ASN A 559 10.12 -2.45 1.53
CA ASN A 559 11.16 -1.53 1.98
C ASN A 559 10.82 -0.08 1.63
N THR A 560 11.26 0.85 2.48
CA THR A 560 11.16 2.30 2.25
C THR A 560 12.52 2.98 2.42
N PRO A 561 12.70 4.22 1.95
CA PRO A 561 13.91 5.00 2.26
C PRO A 561 14.24 5.12 3.75
N LEU A 562 13.23 5.09 4.63
CA LEU A 562 13.39 5.14 6.09
C LEU A 562 13.70 3.77 6.70
N GLU A 563 13.22 2.70 6.08
CA GLU A 563 13.25 1.32 6.58
C GLU A 563 13.60 0.39 5.42
N ASN A 564 14.90 0.22 5.16
CA ASN A 564 15.39 -0.61 4.07
C ASN A 564 16.47 -1.54 4.57
N ARG A 565 16.25 -2.84 4.42
CA ARG A 565 17.23 -3.88 4.70
C ARG A 565 17.49 -4.66 3.41
N GLN A 566 18.76 -4.82 3.06
CA GLN A 566 19.14 -5.50 1.84
C GLN A 566 18.66 -6.96 1.87
N ASP A 567 18.14 -7.42 0.74
CA ASP A 567 17.61 -8.78 0.48
C ASP A 567 16.38 -9.19 1.32
N SER A 568 15.95 -8.32 2.24
CA SER A 568 14.64 -8.40 2.86
C SER A 568 13.58 -7.82 1.93
N VAL A 569 12.36 -8.35 2.00
CA VAL A 569 11.18 -7.76 1.36
C VAL A 569 10.48 -6.74 2.25
N GLY A 570 11.20 -6.19 3.23
CA GLY A 570 10.76 -5.15 4.15
C GLY A 570 9.92 -5.66 5.32
N ARG A 571 9.23 -4.73 5.98
CA ARG A 571 8.39 -5.01 7.16
C ARG A 571 6.92 -5.09 6.78
N PHE A 572 6.13 -5.88 7.52
CA PHE A 572 4.69 -6.02 7.26
C PHE A 572 3.94 -4.69 7.30
N LEU A 573 2.90 -4.57 6.47
CA LEU A 573 1.99 -3.44 6.44
C LEU A 573 1.14 -3.36 7.73
N PRO A 574 0.72 -2.16 8.15
CA PRO A 574 -0.10 -2.00 9.36
C PRO A 574 -1.43 -2.76 9.25
N GLY A 575 -1.86 -3.36 10.35
CA GLY A 575 -3.09 -4.16 10.39
C GLY A 575 -2.97 -5.57 9.78
N VAL A 576 -1.81 -5.94 9.23
CA VAL A 576 -1.52 -7.32 8.85
C VAL A 576 -1.03 -8.08 10.08
N GLN A 577 -1.70 -9.17 10.40
CA GLN A 577 -1.28 -10.18 11.35
C GLN A 577 -0.65 -11.33 10.57
N TYR A 578 0.39 -11.94 11.13
CA TYR A 578 1.05 -13.10 10.54
C TYR A 578 1.25 -14.20 11.57
N HIS A 579 1.31 -15.43 11.09
CA HIS A 579 1.68 -16.62 11.84
C HIS A 579 2.65 -17.43 10.98
N ILE A 580 3.77 -17.85 11.58
CA ILE A 580 4.76 -18.68 10.92
C ILE A 580 4.59 -20.08 11.49
N GLU A 581 4.05 -20.97 10.67
CA GLU A 581 3.86 -22.38 11.02
C GLU A 581 5.20 -23.11 10.80
N PRO A 582 5.81 -23.71 11.85
CA PRO A 582 7.07 -24.43 11.71
C PRO A 582 6.97 -25.57 10.71
N MET A 583 8.03 -25.81 9.95
CA MET A 583 8.11 -26.91 8.98
C MET A 583 9.31 -27.81 9.30
N GLU A 584 9.10 -29.12 9.28
CA GLU A 584 10.17 -30.11 9.46
C GLU A 584 11.23 -29.93 8.35
N GLY A 585 12.51 -29.87 8.74
CA GLY A 585 13.63 -29.67 7.82
C GLY A 585 13.86 -28.22 7.35
N VAL A 586 13.10 -27.25 7.85
CA VAL A 586 13.36 -25.82 7.61
C VAL A 586 13.86 -25.18 8.89
N GLU A 587 15.18 -24.96 8.97
CA GLU A 587 15.78 -24.18 10.04
C GLU A 587 15.54 -22.68 9.82
N ASP A 588 15.24 -21.95 10.89
CA ASP A 588 15.10 -20.49 10.87
C ASP A 588 14.07 -19.98 9.85
N GLY A 589 12.89 -20.62 9.80
CA GLY A 589 11.77 -20.20 8.95
C GLY A 589 10.57 -21.14 9.04
N GLY A 590 9.49 -20.77 8.36
CA GLY A 590 8.28 -21.59 8.31
C GLY A 590 7.24 -21.06 7.33
N ARG A 591 6.11 -21.75 7.23
CA ARG A 591 5.03 -21.42 6.30
C ARG A 591 4.28 -20.18 6.77
N LEU A 592 4.16 -19.19 5.88
CA LEU A 592 3.53 -17.92 6.21
C LEU A 592 2.01 -17.96 6.03
N TRP A 593 1.31 -17.73 7.14
CA TRP A 593 -0.11 -17.45 7.20
C TRP A 593 -0.35 -15.98 7.54
N VAL A 594 -1.32 -15.34 6.89
CA VAL A 594 -1.63 -13.91 7.10
C VAL A 594 -3.12 -13.66 7.28
N ARG A 595 -3.44 -12.66 8.09
CA ARG A 595 -4.80 -12.15 8.28
C ARG A 595 -4.77 -10.63 8.34
N GLY A 596 -5.70 -9.96 7.69
CA GLY A 596 -5.74 -8.50 7.70
C GLY A 596 -6.85 -7.92 6.83
N PRO A 597 -7.06 -6.60 6.90
CA PRO A 597 -8.13 -5.94 6.17
C PRO A 597 -7.94 -5.99 4.65
N ASN A 598 -6.72 -6.24 4.17
CA ASN A 598 -6.37 -6.40 2.75
C ASN A 598 -6.50 -7.85 2.23
N VAL A 599 -6.82 -8.82 3.09
CA VAL A 599 -7.00 -10.23 2.71
C VAL A 599 -8.35 -10.42 2.01
N MET A 600 -8.35 -11.16 0.90
CA MET A 600 -9.50 -11.43 0.04
C MET A 600 -10.71 -12.04 0.78
N LEU A 601 -11.87 -12.00 0.13
CA LEU A 601 -13.09 -12.66 0.63
C LEU A 601 -13.01 -14.18 0.54
N GLY A 602 -12.34 -14.70 -0.49
CA GLY A 602 -12.27 -16.12 -0.78
C GLY A 602 -11.99 -16.41 -2.25
N TYR A 603 -12.06 -17.69 -2.62
CA TYR A 603 -11.83 -18.16 -3.98
C TYR A 603 -13.13 -18.52 -4.70
N LEU A 604 -13.19 -18.24 -6.01
CA LEU A 604 -14.02 -18.97 -6.97
C LEU A 604 -13.19 -20.10 -7.57
N LEU A 605 -13.75 -21.30 -7.57
CA LEU A 605 -13.08 -22.51 -7.99
C LEU A 605 -13.90 -23.22 -9.07
N SER A 606 -13.20 -23.92 -9.96
CA SER A 606 -13.80 -24.55 -11.15
C SER A 606 -14.76 -25.71 -10.83
N ASP A 607 -14.61 -26.32 -9.66
CA ASP A 607 -15.47 -27.39 -9.13
C ASP A 607 -16.82 -26.86 -8.61
N THR A 608 -16.84 -25.62 -8.12
CA THR A 608 -18.05 -24.93 -7.67
C THR A 608 -18.18 -23.54 -8.33
N PRO A 609 -18.47 -23.47 -9.65
CA PRO A 609 -18.61 -22.21 -10.37
C PRO A 609 -19.60 -21.23 -9.70
N GLY A 610 -19.27 -19.94 -9.72
CA GLY A 610 -20.09 -18.86 -9.15
C GLY A 610 -20.17 -18.83 -7.63
N LYS A 611 -19.78 -19.90 -6.92
CA LYS A 611 -19.86 -20.00 -5.46
C LYS A 611 -18.54 -19.60 -4.81
N LEU A 612 -18.61 -18.58 -3.96
CA LEU A 612 -17.47 -18.13 -3.16
C LEU A 612 -17.14 -19.15 -2.06
N ARG A 613 -15.90 -19.65 -2.07
CA ARG A 613 -15.34 -20.44 -0.96
C ARG A 613 -14.58 -19.50 -0.03
N PRO A 614 -15.09 -19.20 1.18
CA PRO A 614 -14.42 -18.32 2.13
C PRO A 614 -13.12 -18.93 2.65
N LEU A 615 -12.30 -18.10 3.29
CA LEU A 615 -11.08 -18.52 3.96
C LEU A 615 -11.40 -19.16 5.32
N GLU A 616 -11.49 -20.48 5.34
CA GLU A 616 -11.66 -21.30 6.54
C GLU A 616 -10.53 -22.34 6.62
N GLY A 617 -9.91 -22.46 7.80
CA GLY A 617 -8.76 -23.34 7.99
C GLY A 617 -8.43 -23.57 9.47
N SER A 618 -7.30 -24.23 9.72
CA SER A 618 -6.83 -24.64 11.06
C SER A 618 -6.62 -23.48 12.03
N LEU A 619 -6.22 -22.31 11.53
CA LEU A 619 -6.02 -21.09 12.33
C LEU A 619 -7.31 -20.28 12.55
N GLY A 620 -8.45 -20.79 12.08
CA GLY A 620 -9.76 -20.12 12.11
C GLY A 620 -10.04 -19.28 10.86
N SER A 621 -11.15 -18.56 10.88
CA SER A 621 -11.62 -17.79 9.73
C SER A 621 -10.74 -16.57 9.41
N GLY A 622 -10.59 -16.30 8.12
CA GLY A 622 -9.90 -15.12 7.59
C GLY A 622 -8.36 -15.22 7.55
N TRP A 623 -7.78 -16.36 7.94
CA TRP A 623 -6.36 -16.64 7.72
C TRP A 623 -6.15 -17.18 6.32
N HIS A 624 -5.20 -16.58 5.60
CA HIS A 624 -4.77 -17.01 4.28
C HIS A 624 -3.38 -17.65 4.38
N ASP A 625 -3.28 -18.90 3.93
CA ASP A 625 -2.01 -19.57 3.67
C ASP A 625 -1.41 -19.07 2.36
N THR A 626 -0.28 -18.39 2.46
CA THR A 626 0.42 -17.84 1.27
C THR A 626 1.10 -18.93 0.45
N GLY A 627 1.38 -20.09 1.04
CA GLY A 627 2.22 -21.14 0.46
C GLY A 627 3.70 -20.80 0.36
N ASP A 628 4.13 -19.64 0.88
CA ASP A 628 5.52 -19.19 0.89
C ASP A 628 6.18 -19.48 2.26
N ILE A 629 7.46 -19.84 2.23
CA ILE A 629 8.29 -20.07 3.42
C ILE A 629 9.10 -18.81 3.70
N VAL A 630 9.04 -18.34 4.93
CA VAL A 630 9.64 -17.07 5.31
C VAL A 630 10.38 -17.13 6.64
N HIS A 631 11.28 -16.18 6.82
CA HIS A 631 11.90 -15.82 8.09
C HIS A 631 11.53 -14.37 8.44
N VAL A 632 11.24 -14.10 9.71
CA VAL A 632 11.04 -12.75 10.22
C VAL A 632 12.00 -12.54 11.38
N ASP A 633 12.84 -11.52 11.29
CA ASP A 633 13.81 -11.21 12.34
C ASP A 633 13.17 -10.45 13.53
N GLU A 634 13.99 -10.16 14.54
CA GLU A 634 13.57 -9.43 15.74
C GLU A 634 13.13 -7.98 15.45
N ASP A 635 13.65 -7.38 14.37
CA ASP A 635 13.30 -6.04 13.90
C ASP A 635 12.00 -6.03 13.04
N GLY A 636 11.48 -7.22 12.71
CA GLY A 636 10.26 -7.42 11.92
C GLY A 636 10.45 -7.34 10.40
N TYR A 637 11.69 -7.45 9.92
CA TYR A 637 12.01 -7.58 8.49
C TYR A 637 11.73 -9.01 8.02
N LEU A 638 11.17 -9.14 6.82
CA LEU A 638 10.75 -10.40 6.23
C LEU A 638 11.74 -10.84 5.15
N TRP A 639 12.11 -12.12 5.13
CA TRP A 639 12.87 -12.76 4.05
C TRP A 639 12.08 -13.94 3.49
N ILE A 640 12.00 -14.01 2.17
CA ILE A 640 11.39 -15.14 1.46
C ILE A 640 12.47 -16.20 1.24
N LYS A 641 12.29 -17.39 1.80
CA LYS A 641 13.20 -18.53 1.67
C LYS A 641 12.83 -19.43 0.47
N GLY A 642 11.58 -19.37 0.03
CA GLY A 642 11.06 -20.11 -1.13
C GLY A 642 9.56 -20.35 -1.04
N ARG A 643 9.05 -21.23 -1.89
CA ARG A 643 7.66 -21.72 -1.84
C ARG A 643 7.62 -23.10 -1.25
N ALA A 644 6.66 -23.42 -0.38
CA ALA A 644 6.55 -24.73 0.25
C ALA A 644 6.52 -25.89 -0.75
N LYS A 645 5.84 -25.70 -1.90
CA LYS A 645 5.81 -26.68 -3.00
C LYS A 645 7.09 -26.75 -3.84
N ARG A 646 8.00 -25.79 -3.69
CA ARG A 646 9.29 -25.69 -4.37
C ARG A 646 10.43 -26.11 -3.43
N PHE A 647 10.12 -26.95 -2.45
CA PHE A 647 11.11 -27.73 -1.70
C PHE A 647 10.99 -29.18 -2.15
N ALA A 648 12.11 -29.79 -2.51
CA ALA A 648 12.20 -31.22 -2.74
C ALA A 648 12.63 -31.92 -1.46
N LYS A 649 12.01 -33.05 -1.17
CA LYS A 649 12.42 -33.93 -0.08
C LYS A 649 13.44 -34.93 -0.62
N VAL A 650 14.71 -34.53 -0.62
CA VAL A 650 15.80 -35.40 -1.08
C VAL A 650 16.34 -36.17 0.12
N GLY A 651 15.87 -37.42 0.31
CA GLY A 651 16.16 -38.20 1.50
C GLY A 651 15.46 -37.64 2.75
N SER A 652 16.22 -37.25 3.77
CA SER A 652 15.71 -36.64 5.00
C SER A 652 15.80 -35.11 5.03
N GLU A 653 16.31 -34.48 3.97
CA GLU A 653 16.49 -33.02 3.89
C GLU A 653 15.47 -32.37 2.96
N MET A 654 15.00 -31.19 3.36
CA MET A 654 14.15 -30.33 2.54
C MET A 654 15.03 -29.33 1.80
N VAL A 655 15.25 -29.57 0.50
CA VAL A 655 16.10 -28.71 -0.33
C VAL A 655 15.25 -27.70 -1.09
N SER A 656 15.53 -26.41 -0.90
CA SER A 656 14.90 -25.33 -1.67
C SER A 656 15.37 -25.36 -3.12
N LEU A 657 14.46 -25.66 -4.06
CA LEU A 657 14.76 -25.67 -5.50
C LEU A 657 15.27 -24.31 -5.95
N THR A 658 14.71 -23.24 -5.39
CA THR A 658 15.09 -21.86 -5.70
C THR A 658 16.49 -21.51 -5.20
N ALA A 659 16.91 -22.02 -4.04
CA ALA A 659 18.28 -21.79 -3.56
C ALA A 659 19.31 -22.42 -4.52
N ILE A 660 18.98 -23.59 -5.09
CA ILE A 660 19.85 -24.27 -6.05
C ILE A 660 19.86 -23.54 -7.40
N GLU A 661 18.72 -23.02 -7.85
CA GLU A 661 18.65 -22.15 -9.02
C GLU A 661 19.56 -20.92 -8.84
N GLU A 662 19.47 -20.23 -7.70
CA GLU A 662 20.31 -19.06 -7.41
C GLU A 662 21.80 -19.39 -7.39
N PHE A 663 22.16 -20.53 -6.82
CA PHE A 663 23.53 -21.05 -6.87
C PHE A 663 23.99 -21.22 -8.33
N VAL A 664 23.19 -21.85 -9.18
CA VAL A 664 23.52 -22.05 -10.60
C VAL A 664 23.63 -20.71 -11.33
N TYR A 665 22.68 -19.79 -11.12
CA TYR A 665 22.71 -18.45 -11.73
C TYR A 665 23.95 -17.63 -11.35
N ARG A 666 24.54 -17.85 -10.17
CA ARG A 666 25.74 -17.13 -9.74
C ARG A 666 26.96 -17.45 -10.60
N PHE A 667 27.11 -18.71 -11.01
CA PHE A 667 28.27 -19.18 -11.77
C PHE A 667 28.02 -19.24 -13.27
N TRP A 668 26.76 -19.37 -13.69
CA TRP A 668 26.34 -19.38 -15.09
C TRP A 668 25.27 -18.30 -15.38
N PRO A 669 25.54 -17.01 -15.12
CA PRO A 669 24.53 -15.94 -15.18
C PRO A 669 24.02 -15.63 -16.60
N ASN A 670 24.72 -16.08 -17.64
CA ASN A 670 24.40 -15.77 -19.04
C ASN A 670 23.33 -16.68 -19.65
N PHE A 671 22.90 -17.72 -18.92
CA PHE A 671 21.93 -18.71 -19.38
C PHE A 671 20.74 -18.77 -18.43
N SER A 672 19.58 -19.16 -18.95
CA SER A 672 18.43 -19.46 -18.10
C SER A 672 18.57 -20.86 -17.50
N HIS A 673 18.20 -20.99 -16.23
CA HIS A 673 18.22 -22.23 -15.45
C HIS A 673 16.90 -22.41 -14.71
N ALA A 674 16.45 -23.66 -14.60
CA ALA A 674 15.31 -24.07 -13.79
C ALA A 674 15.60 -25.41 -13.11
N VAL A 675 15.31 -25.52 -11.82
CA VAL A 675 15.47 -26.77 -11.05
C VAL A 675 14.09 -27.28 -10.66
N VAL A 676 13.86 -28.57 -10.90
CA VAL A 676 12.62 -29.28 -10.55
C VAL A 676 12.92 -30.55 -9.78
N ALA A 677 11.96 -30.98 -8.96
CA ALA A 677 12.00 -32.28 -8.31
C ALA A 677 11.48 -33.34 -9.27
N THR A 678 12.19 -34.46 -9.36
CA THR A 678 11.79 -35.65 -10.14
C THR A 678 11.91 -36.89 -9.27
N GLU A 679 11.15 -37.94 -9.56
CA GLU A 679 11.21 -39.17 -8.78
C GLU A 679 12.57 -39.86 -8.89
N HIS A 680 13.06 -40.41 -7.77
CA HIS A 680 14.26 -41.24 -7.71
C HIS A 680 13.94 -42.60 -7.05
N PRO A 681 14.19 -43.73 -7.72
CA PRO A 681 13.74 -45.06 -7.30
C PRO A 681 14.11 -45.47 -5.86
N GLN A 682 15.21 -44.94 -5.33
CA GLN A 682 15.73 -45.30 -3.99
C GLN A 682 15.64 -44.19 -2.95
N LYS A 683 15.37 -42.94 -3.36
CA LYS A 683 15.47 -41.76 -2.47
C LYS A 683 14.18 -40.95 -2.38
N GLY A 684 13.11 -41.41 -3.03
CA GLY A 684 11.87 -40.65 -3.19
C GLY A 684 12.03 -39.62 -4.29
N GLU A 685 12.69 -38.50 -3.99
CA GLU A 685 12.91 -37.40 -4.94
C GLU A 685 14.42 -37.16 -5.19
N GLN A 686 14.71 -36.64 -6.38
CA GLN A 686 16.00 -36.05 -6.73
C GLN A 686 15.79 -34.71 -7.45
N LEU A 687 16.85 -33.89 -7.45
CA LEU A 687 16.88 -32.64 -8.17
C LEU A 687 17.31 -32.84 -9.63
N THR A 688 16.56 -32.24 -10.54
CA THR A 688 16.87 -32.19 -11.98
C THR A 688 17.01 -30.73 -12.41
N LEU A 689 18.15 -30.37 -12.99
CA LEU A 689 18.42 -29.06 -13.57
C LEU A 689 18.09 -29.09 -15.06
N VAL A 690 17.22 -28.18 -15.49
CA VAL A 690 16.98 -27.87 -16.90
C VAL A 690 17.68 -26.54 -17.20
N THR A 691 18.54 -26.51 -18.20
CA THR A 691 19.45 -25.38 -18.43
C THR A 691 19.62 -25.06 -19.91
N GLU A 692 19.74 -23.77 -20.24
CA GLU A 692 20.16 -23.31 -21.57
C GLU A 692 21.68 -23.39 -21.78
N CYS A 693 22.45 -23.76 -20.75
CA CYS A 693 23.90 -23.89 -20.84
C CYS A 693 24.28 -25.29 -21.36
N PRO A 694 24.76 -25.43 -22.61
CA PRO A 694 25.00 -26.74 -23.23
C PRO A 694 26.14 -27.51 -22.55
N ASP A 695 27.16 -26.82 -22.04
CA ASP A 695 28.36 -27.44 -21.48
C ASP A 695 28.31 -27.62 -19.95
N LEU A 696 27.15 -27.37 -19.33
CA LEU A 696 27.01 -27.51 -17.88
C LEU A 696 26.81 -28.98 -17.48
N ASP A 697 27.78 -29.53 -16.76
CA ASP A 697 27.73 -30.90 -16.26
C ASP A 697 27.69 -30.96 -14.72
N ARG A 698 27.45 -32.17 -14.19
CA ARG A 698 27.29 -32.38 -12.74
C ARG A 698 28.61 -32.18 -12.00
N GLN A 699 29.75 -32.47 -12.63
CA GLN A 699 31.06 -32.27 -12.01
C GLN A 699 31.33 -30.78 -11.79
N GLY A 700 31.02 -29.93 -12.77
CA GLY A 700 31.10 -28.48 -12.64
C GLY A 700 30.23 -27.93 -11.51
N LEU A 701 28.99 -28.42 -11.37
CA LEU A 701 28.12 -28.04 -10.25
C LEU A 701 28.70 -28.46 -8.89
N LEU A 702 29.19 -29.69 -8.77
CA LEU A 702 29.75 -30.21 -7.51
C LEU A 702 31.02 -29.44 -7.09
N GLN A 703 31.88 -29.11 -8.05
CA GLN A 703 33.09 -28.33 -7.77
C GLN A 703 32.74 -26.96 -7.18
N ARG A 704 31.82 -26.23 -7.83
CA ARG A 704 31.36 -24.92 -7.35
C ARG A 704 30.61 -25.01 -6.02
N ALA A 705 29.81 -26.07 -5.83
CA ALA A 705 29.07 -26.29 -4.59
C ALA A 705 30.01 -26.50 -3.40
N LYS A 706 31.09 -27.25 -3.61
CA LYS A 706 32.13 -27.47 -2.60
C LYS A 706 32.86 -26.18 -2.24
N GLU A 707 33.15 -25.33 -3.23
CA GLU A 707 33.75 -24.00 -3.03
C GLU A 707 32.85 -23.08 -2.18
N GLU A 708 31.52 -23.20 -2.33
CA GLU A 708 30.51 -22.43 -1.57
C GLU A 708 30.09 -23.12 -0.25
N GLY A 709 30.68 -24.26 0.10
CA GLY A 709 30.33 -25.01 1.31
C GLY A 709 28.92 -25.61 1.30
N MET A 710 28.32 -25.84 0.14
CA MET A 710 27.00 -26.45 -0.01
C MET A 710 27.05 -27.98 0.12
N SER A 711 26.00 -28.57 0.71
CA SER A 711 25.85 -30.03 0.80
C SER A 711 25.62 -30.65 -0.58
N GLU A 712 26.27 -31.78 -0.86
CA GLU A 712 26.11 -32.53 -2.12
C GLU A 712 24.64 -32.97 -2.34
N ILE A 713 23.89 -33.19 -1.26
CA ILE A 713 22.48 -33.61 -1.35
C ILE A 713 21.60 -32.55 -2.02
N GLY A 714 22.02 -31.28 -1.98
CA GLY A 714 21.33 -30.18 -2.64
C GLY A 714 21.73 -29.98 -4.10
N ILE A 715 22.63 -30.79 -4.66
CA ILE A 715 23.11 -30.60 -6.04
C ILE A 715 22.30 -31.46 -7.03
N PRO A 716 21.84 -30.88 -8.16
CA PRO A 716 21.14 -31.61 -9.21
C PRO A 716 21.87 -32.90 -9.63
N ARG A 717 21.14 -34.01 -9.60
CA ARG A 717 21.65 -35.32 -10.04
C ARG A 717 21.55 -35.48 -11.55
N LYS A 718 20.47 -34.96 -12.13
CA LYS A 718 20.22 -34.97 -13.56
C LYS A 718 20.33 -33.54 -14.10
N ILE A 719 20.97 -33.39 -15.25
CA ILE A 719 21.07 -32.11 -15.96
C ILE A 719 20.58 -32.34 -17.39
N ILE A 720 19.68 -31.48 -17.83
CA ILE A 720 19.01 -31.55 -19.13
C ILE A 720 19.25 -30.22 -19.85
N PRO A 721 20.15 -30.19 -20.85
CA PRO A 721 20.32 -29.02 -21.70
C PRO A 721 19.11 -28.84 -22.63
N VAL A 722 18.63 -27.60 -22.79
CA VAL A 722 17.52 -27.22 -23.67
C VAL A 722 17.86 -25.95 -24.44
N GLU A 723 17.24 -25.73 -25.61
CA GLU A 723 17.46 -24.50 -26.38
C GLU A 723 16.80 -23.26 -25.75
N GLY A 724 15.75 -23.46 -24.95
CA GLY A 724 15.03 -22.37 -24.30
C GLY A 724 14.18 -22.86 -23.14
N ILE A 725 14.19 -22.13 -22.02
CA ILE A 725 13.32 -22.43 -20.88
C ILE A 725 11.90 -21.93 -21.13
N PRO A 726 10.86 -22.76 -20.95
CA PRO A 726 9.47 -22.32 -21.06
C PRO A 726 9.13 -21.17 -20.09
N LEU A 727 8.50 -20.11 -20.61
CA LEU A 727 8.08 -18.93 -19.85
C LEU A 727 6.56 -18.70 -19.96
N LEU A 728 5.95 -18.18 -18.89
CA LEU A 728 4.59 -17.64 -18.85
C LEU A 728 4.55 -16.27 -19.52
N GLY A 729 3.38 -15.82 -19.99
CA GLY A 729 3.22 -14.48 -20.58
C GLY A 729 3.43 -13.30 -19.62
N THR A 730 3.68 -13.57 -18.33
CA THR A 730 4.16 -12.60 -17.34
C THR A 730 5.69 -12.47 -17.31
N GLY A 731 6.42 -13.27 -18.08
CA GLY A 731 7.89 -13.34 -18.10
C GLY A 731 8.51 -14.32 -17.11
N LYS A 732 7.71 -15.02 -16.28
CA LYS A 732 8.18 -15.99 -15.29
C LYS A 732 8.39 -17.38 -15.90
N ILE A 733 9.28 -18.20 -15.33
CA ILE A 733 9.46 -19.61 -15.72
C ILE A 733 8.14 -20.38 -15.55
N ASN A 734 7.77 -21.16 -16.58
CA ASN A 734 6.63 -22.06 -16.55
C ASN A 734 7.05 -23.43 -16.00
N TYR A 735 7.11 -23.55 -14.67
CA TYR A 735 7.58 -24.76 -14.00
C TYR A 735 6.77 -26.02 -14.33
N ALA A 736 5.48 -25.90 -14.67
CA ALA A 736 4.69 -27.06 -15.07
C ALA A 736 5.18 -27.66 -16.40
N GLU A 737 5.56 -26.81 -17.36
CA GLU A 737 6.16 -27.27 -18.62
C GLU A 737 7.60 -27.76 -18.42
N VAL A 738 8.38 -27.10 -17.55
CA VAL A 738 9.73 -27.56 -17.19
C VAL A 738 9.69 -28.94 -16.51
N GLU A 739 8.77 -29.17 -15.58
CA GLU A 739 8.60 -30.47 -14.93
C GLU A 739 8.22 -31.55 -15.94
N LYS A 740 7.35 -31.24 -16.89
CA LYS A 740 7.00 -32.16 -17.96
C LYS A 740 8.23 -32.51 -18.80
N LEU A 741 9.01 -31.51 -19.23
CA LEU A 741 10.27 -31.74 -19.95
C LEU A 741 11.24 -32.60 -19.15
N ALA A 742 11.35 -32.38 -17.84
CA ALA A 742 12.24 -33.13 -16.97
C ALA A 742 11.80 -34.58 -16.73
N ARG A 743 10.49 -34.87 -16.83
CA ARG A 743 9.94 -36.24 -16.76
C ARG A 743 10.04 -36.99 -18.08
N ASP A 744 9.92 -36.26 -19.20
CA ASP A 744 9.90 -36.84 -20.55
C ASP A 744 11.33 -37.15 -21.07
N ALA A 745 12.34 -36.43 -20.58
CA ALA A 745 13.76 -36.75 -20.77
C ALA A 745 14.25 -37.73 -19.71
#